data_AF-A0A2G5C7U5-F1
#
_entry.id   AF-A0A2G5C7U5-F1
#
_cell.length_a   1.000
_cell.length_b   1.000
_cell.length_c   1.000
_cell.angle_alpha   90.00
_cell.angle_beta   90.00
_cell.angle_gamma   90.00
#
_symmetry.space_group_name_H-M   'P 1'
#
loop_
_entity.id
_entity.type
_entity.pdbx_description
1 polymer ?
#
loop_
_entity_poly.entity_id
_entity_poly.type
_entity_poly.pdbx_seq_one_letter_code
_entity_poly.pdbx_strand_id
1 'polypeptide(L)'
;MMYNLPGARAPEINASNLPSDPNLRPKFFDYHPNDQNVVQRAYLLRGPNQPRQEVYPPTPDRTKLRRFKLKYYKQYGNWLEYSIDKDAIFCLHCYLWRDEYGDHREAFINGRFRNWKNIKRIDDHVGDHNSGHNQACLKSENLMKQEQHIETILVKQSDQERIDYRIHLTVSLDCILFLLRQGLAFRGHDESENSKNRGNFLEFFKFLASHNEKVDSVSLKNAPQNNLLTSPDIQKDLVNSCVVETVNVIMKDLGEELFVVHLRHHLGEFFGKHALSFMRLRGQGYDGPSNIQGQFNGLKALILNENKSAIYVHCFAHQLQLALVHVAKDIKEIASFFTSVSNIVNVVGVSCKRRDNLRNKQAAKVFMQFKSGELSSGRGLNQEIGLKRPSDTRWGSHYGTLVNFIVIFSSVVEVLDEVMEESSSSDKKGETQVLLDLMHSFEFCFILHLMRNLLGIINDLSKALQRKDQNIVNALALVKVCKERLQQMREGGWDSLFVDVSSFCGKHGIDVPQMEAKFNHLEFFYGCIDKQRVELDNRFDKVNTELLLCMACLNPNNSFSAFDVEKLIRLAEFYPDDFSEQERMVLRNQLETYGIDMKYNNTFATLKGISSLATTMVERGKNITYDLVYRLIKLSLILPVSTATVERSFSVMNIVKNRLRNQMGDE
;
A
#
# COMPACT_ATOMS: atom_id res chain seq x y z
N MET A 1 2.22 -21.37 -3.01
CA MET A 1 1.17 -21.17 -4.03
C MET A 1 1.87 -20.81 -5.32
N MET A 2 1.95 -21.78 -6.26
CA MET A 2 2.54 -21.58 -7.58
C MET A 2 1.59 -20.71 -8.40
N TYR A 3 2.06 -19.55 -8.84
CA TYR A 3 1.38 -18.78 -9.87
C TYR A 3 1.62 -19.47 -11.22
N ASN A 4 0.53 -19.90 -11.86
CA ASN A 4 0.54 -20.42 -13.21
C ASN A 4 1.01 -19.33 -14.18
N LEU A 5 2.09 -19.62 -14.90
CA LEU A 5 2.47 -18.92 -16.13
C LEU A 5 1.32 -19.01 -17.14
N PRO A 6 0.83 -17.90 -17.72
CA PRO A 6 -0.10 -17.97 -18.83
C PRO A 6 0.66 -18.27 -20.12
N GLY A 7 0.22 -19.31 -20.83
CA GLY A 7 0.38 -19.36 -22.29
C GLY A 7 1.36 -20.38 -22.87
N ALA A 8 1.26 -21.66 -22.51
CA ALA A 8 1.54 -22.69 -23.51
C ALA A 8 0.35 -22.72 -24.48
N ARG A 9 0.52 -22.21 -25.71
CA ARG A 9 -0.49 -22.31 -26.77
C ARG A 9 -0.88 -23.78 -26.94
N ALA A 10 -2.19 -24.08 -26.87
CA ALA A 10 -2.71 -25.34 -27.39
C ALA A 10 -2.33 -25.46 -28.89
N PRO A 11 -2.10 -26.67 -29.41
CA PRO A 11 -1.75 -26.86 -30.82
C PRO A 11 -2.84 -26.26 -31.72
N GLU A 12 -2.42 -25.44 -32.69
CA GLU A 12 -3.32 -24.81 -33.66
C GLU A 12 -4.23 -25.86 -34.32
N ILE A 13 -5.55 -25.64 -34.31
CA ILE A 13 -6.50 -26.52 -34.99
C ILE A 13 -6.16 -26.56 -36.48
N ASN A 14 -5.75 -27.73 -36.96
CA ASN A 14 -5.53 -27.94 -38.38
C ASN A 14 -6.88 -28.02 -39.11
N ALA A 15 -7.25 -26.95 -39.82
CA ALA A 15 -8.50 -26.82 -40.58
C ALA A 15 -8.73 -27.98 -41.59
N SER A 16 -7.67 -28.65 -42.02
CA SER A 16 -7.71 -29.82 -42.91
C SER A 16 -8.34 -31.05 -42.26
N ASN A 17 -8.24 -31.18 -40.93
CA ASN A 17 -8.68 -32.36 -40.17
C ASN A 17 -10.13 -32.26 -39.66
N LEU A 18 -10.83 -31.16 -39.95
CA LEU A 18 -12.22 -31.00 -39.55
C LEU A 18 -13.13 -32.00 -40.29
N PRO A 19 -14.01 -32.74 -39.60
CA PRO A 19 -14.89 -33.74 -40.22
C PRO A 19 -15.93 -33.08 -41.15
N SER A 20 -16.02 -33.59 -42.38
CA SER A 20 -16.99 -33.10 -43.38
C SER A 20 -18.42 -33.56 -43.09
N ASP A 21 -18.61 -34.82 -42.69
CA ASP A 21 -19.95 -35.34 -42.37
C ASP A 21 -20.48 -34.67 -41.10
N PRO A 22 -21.66 -34.03 -41.14
CA PRO A 22 -22.24 -33.34 -39.98
C PRO A 22 -22.51 -34.28 -38.78
N ASN A 23 -22.69 -35.59 -39.01
CA ASN A 23 -22.85 -36.56 -37.94
C ASN A 23 -21.55 -36.79 -37.12
N LEU A 24 -20.38 -36.54 -37.73
CA LEU A 24 -19.08 -36.75 -37.10
C LEU A 24 -18.51 -35.47 -36.47
N ARG A 25 -19.22 -34.34 -36.55
CA ARG A 25 -18.75 -33.07 -36.00
C ARG A 25 -18.89 -33.07 -34.47
N PRO A 26 -17.83 -32.65 -33.73
CA PRO A 26 -17.93 -32.32 -32.31
C PRO A 26 -19.02 -31.28 -32.06
N LYS A 27 -19.47 -31.11 -30.81
CA LYS A 27 -20.32 -29.95 -30.53
C LYS A 27 -19.46 -28.71 -30.72
N PHE A 28 -20.03 -27.65 -31.30
CA PHE A 28 -19.26 -26.44 -31.60
C PHE A 28 -18.54 -25.84 -30.38
N PHE A 29 -19.13 -25.93 -29.19
CA PHE A 29 -18.50 -25.44 -27.94
C PHE A 29 -17.40 -26.34 -27.38
N ASP A 30 -17.20 -27.54 -27.94
CA ASP A 30 -16.05 -28.37 -27.58
C ASP A 30 -14.76 -27.80 -28.18
N TYR A 31 -14.83 -26.88 -29.14
CA TYR A 31 -13.69 -26.12 -29.65
C TYR A 31 -13.28 -25.00 -28.68
N HIS A 32 -11.98 -24.82 -28.49
CA HIS A 32 -11.43 -23.76 -27.64
C HIS A 32 -11.88 -22.36 -28.15
N PRO A 33 -12.25 -21.41 -27.27
CA PRO A 33 -12.79 -20.11 -27.67
C PRO A 33 -11.95 -19.34 -28.70
N ASN A 34 -10.63 -19.43 -28.59
CA ASN A 34 -9.71 -18.77 -29.52
C ASN A 34 -9.71 -19.38 -30.93
N ASP A 35 -10.18 -20.63 -31.10
CA ASP A 35 -10.16 -21.35 -32.37
C ASP A 35 -11.54 -21.41 -33.04
N GLN A 36 -12.61 -21.05 -32.33
CA GLN A 36 -13.99 -21.11 -32.83
C GLN A 36 -14.19 -20.33 -34.14
N ASN A 37 -13.64 -19.12 -34.25
CA ASN A 37 -13.70 -18.31 -35.48
C ASN A 37 -12.95 -18.97 -36.65
N VAL A 38 -11.82 -19.65 -36.37
CA VAL A 38 -11.04 -20.38 -37.39
C VAL A 38 -11.84 -21.57 -37.89
N VAL A 39 -12.45 -22.32 -36.99
CA VAL A 39 -13.31 -23.47 -37.30
C VAL A 39 -14.54 -23.06 -38.12
N GLN A 40 -15.23 -21.98 -37.71
CA GLN A 40 -16.37 -21.45 -38.45
C GLN A 40 -15.98 -21.06 -39.89
N ARG A 41 -14.87 -20.34 -40.06
CA ARG A 41 -14.37 -19.95 -41.39
C ARG A 41 -14.03 -21.17 -42.25
N ALA A 42 -13.36 -22.17 -41.68
CA ALA A 42 -12.99 -23.38 -42.40
C ALA A 42 -14.22 -24.15 -42.92
N TYR A 43 -15.27 -24.27 -42.11
CA TYR A 43 -16.54 -24.89 -42.52
C TYR A 43 -17.30 -24.06 -43.56
N LEU A 44 -17.34 -22.74 -43.41
CA LEU A 44 -18.00 -21.84 -44.37
C LEU A 44 -17.30 -21.82 -45.74
N LEU A 45 -15.95 -21.87 -45.77
CA LEU A 45 -15.17 -21.97 -47.00
C LEU A 45 -15.38 -23.32 -47.71
N ARG A 46 -15.53 -24.41 -46.94
CA ARG A 46 -15.78 -25.76 -47.48
C ARG A 46 -17.21 -25.91 -48.01
N GLY A 47 -18.18 -25.22 -47.41
CA GLY A 47 -19.59 -25.31 -47.75
C GLY A 47 -20.30 -26.55 -47.16
N PRO A 48 -21.62 -26.67 -47.39
CA PRO A 48 -22.43 -27.73 -46.80
C PRO A 48 -22.08 -29.12 -47.34
N ASN A 49 -22.09 -30.13 -46.47
CA ASN A 49 -21.85 -31.52 -46.85
C ASN A 49 -23.04 -32.12 -47.63
N GLN A 50 -22.89 -32.26 -48.95
CA GLN A 50 -23.96 -32.71 -49.86
C GLN A 50 -23.52 -33.93 -50.69
N PRO A 51 -23.34 -35.11 -50.07
CA PRO A 51 -22.93 -36.32 -50.79
C PRO A 51 -24.00 -36.73 -51.82
N ARG A 52 -23.56 -37.15 -53.01
CA ARG A 52 -24.43 -37.59 -54.11
C ARG A 52 -24.44 -39.11 -54.18
N GLN A 53 -25.61 -39.71 -54.07
CA GLN A 53 -25.83 -41.15 -54.29
C GLN A 53 -26.85 -41.38 -55.39
N GLU A 54 -26.67 -42.46 -56.17
CA GLU A 54 -27.67 -42.92 -57.14
C GLU A 54 -28.98 -43.32 -56.43
N VAL A 55 -28.86 -43.96 -55.26
CA VAL A 55 -29.98 -44.35 -54.40
C VAL A 55 -29.65 -44.05 -52.93
N TYR A 56 -30.42 -43.16 -52.31
CA TYR A 56 -30.33 -42.86 -50.88
C TYR A 56 -31.04 -43.94 -50.03
N PRO A 57 -30.62 -44.14 -48.76
CA PRO A 57 -31.24 -45.06 -47.82
C PRO A 57 -32.77 -44.91 -47.73
N PRO A 58 -33.55 -46.01 -47.76
CA PRO A 58 -34.99 -45.96 -47.61
C PRO A 58 -35.41 -46.03 -46.13
N THR A 59 -36.25 -45.10 -45.70
CA THR A 59 -36.90 -45.12 -44.38
C THR A 59 -38.33 -45.69 -44.50
N PRO A 60 -38.70 -46.69 -43.67
CA PRO A 60 -40.07 -47.23 -43.63
C PRO A 60 -41.09 -46.20 -43.12
N ASP A 61 -42.17 -45.96 -43.87
CA ASP A 61 -43.32 -45.14 -43.46
C ASP A 61 -44.63 -45.90 -43.70
N ARG A 62 -45.09 -46.64 -42.68
CA ARG A 62 -46.34 -47.44 -42.59
C ARG A 62 -46.58 -48.42 -43.74
N THR A 63 -46.74 -47.95 -44.98
CA THR A 63 -47.01 -48.74 -46.20
C THR A 63 -46.14 -48.35 -47.40
N LYS A 64 -45.24 -47.35 -47.29
CA LYS A 64 -44.36 -46.89 -48.38
C LYS A 64 -42.93 -46.69 -47.89
N LEU A 65 -41.95 -47.00 -48.73
CA LEU A 65 -40.54 -46.62 -48.51
C LEU A 65 -40.32 -45.20 -49.04
N ARG A 66 -39.88 -44.28 -48.17
CA ARG A 66 -39.51 -42.91 -48.55
C ARG A 66 -38.00 -42.72 -48.35
N ARG A 67 -37.40 -41.75 -49.04
CA ARG A 67 -35.96 -41.48 -48.96
C ARG A 67 -35.67 -40.02 -49.23
N PHE A 68 -34.46 -39.58 -48.87
CA PHE A 68 -33.90 -38.31 -49.30
C PHE A 68 -33.89 -38.20 -50.84
N LYS A 69 -34.14 -37.00 -51.37
CA LYS A 69 -34.14 -36.74 -52.83
C LYS A 69 -33.12 -35.67 -53.16
N LEU A 70 -32.30 -35.94 -54.19
CA LEU A 70 -31.26 -35.04 -54.66
C LEU A 70 -31.77 -33.62 -54.99
N LYS A 71 -33.05 -33.48 -55.36
CA LYS A 71 -33.68 -32.17 -55.63
C LYS A 71 -33.67 -31.23 -54.42
N TYR A 72 -33.56 -31.72 -53.18
CA TYR A 72 -33.52 -30.86 -52.00
C TYR A 72 -32.25 -30.01 -51.95
N TYR A 73 -31.11 -30.53 -52.43
CA TYR A 73 -29.90 -29.70 -52.57
C TYR A 73 -30.08 -28.58 -53.58
N LYS A 74 -30.89 -28.76 -54.63
CA LYS A 74 -31.18 -27.67 -55.57
C LYS A 74 -32.02 -26.57 -54.93
N GLN A 75 -32.89 -26.92 -53.98
CA GLN A 75 -33.80 -25.99 -53.33
C GLN A 75 -33.17 -25.27 -52.12
N TYR A 76 -32.27 -25.93 -51.38
CA TYR A 76 -31.68 -25.43 -50.12
C TYR A 76 -30.15 -25.51 -50.12
N GLY A 77 -29.54 -25.33 -51.29
CA GLY A 77 -28.15 -25.69 -51.55
C GLY A 77 -27.11 -24.93 -50.74
N ASN A 78 -27.44 -23.74 -50.25
CA ASN A 78 -26.55 -22.88 -49.49
C ASN A 78 -26.28 -23.36 -48.05
N TRP A 79 -27.13 -24.21 -47.47
CA TRP A 79 -27.01 -24.61 -46.07
C TRP A 79 -27.35 -26.05 -45.75
N LEU A 80 -28.14 -26.72 -46.60
CA LEU A 80 -28.65 -28.06 -46.32
C LEU A 80 -27.55 -29.10 -46.42
N GLU A 81 -27.37 -29.85 -45.36
CA GLU A 81 -26.41 -30.95 -45.27
C GLU A 81 -27.13 -32.28 -45.08
N TYR A 82 -26.47 -33.37 -45.46
CA TYR A 82 -26.99 -34.72 -45.29
C TYR A 82 -25.89 -35.68 -44.85
N SER A 83 -26.20 -36.55 -43.90
CA SER A 83 -25.34 -37.67 -43.50
C SER A 83 -25.96 -38.98 -44.02
N ILE A 84 -25.19 -39.72 -44.81
CA ILE A 84 -25.61 -41.04 -45.33
C ILE A 84 -25.76 -42.03 -44.17
N ASP A 85 -24.84 -42.00 -43.21
CA ASP A 85 -24.81 -42.91 -42.06
C ASP A 85 -26.05 -42.76 -41.17
N LYS A 86 -26.51 -41.52 -40.95
CA LYS A 86 -27.70 -41.25 -40.13
C LYS A 86 -29.02 -41.22 -40.88
N ASP A 87 -29.01 -41.19 -42.21
CA ASP A 87 -30.20 -40.94 -43.04
C ASP A 87 -30.97 -39.70 -42.55
N ALA A 88 -30.24 -38.59 -42.33
CA ALA A 88 -30.77 -37.38 -41.71
C ALA A 88 -30.17 -36.10 -42.32
N ILE A 89 -30.97 -35.02 -42.33
CA ILE A 89 -30.52 -33.70 -42.75
C ILE A 89 -30.05 -32.84 -41.57
N PHE A 90 -29.09 -31.96 -41.87
CA PHE A 90 -28.53 -30.99 -40.94
C PHE A 90 -28.49 -29.60 -41.59
N CYS A 91 -28.25 -28.58 -40.77
CA CYS A 91 -28.05 -27.20 -41.24
C CYS A 91 -26.67 -26.70 -40.80
N LEU A 92 -25.83 -26.35 -41.79
CA LEU A 92 -24.48 -25.86 -41.56
C LEU A 92 -24.48 -24.62 -40.66
N HIS A 93 -25.26 -23.59 -41.02
CA HIS A 93 -25.29 -22.33 -40.26
C HIS A 93 -25.84 -22.51 -38.84
N CYS A 94 -26.87 -23.34 -38.65
CA CYS A 94 -27.42 -23.58 -37.31
C CYS A 94 -26.47 -24.38 -36.40
N TYR A 95 -25.63 -25.25 -36.98
CA TYR A 95 -24.56 -25.93 -36.24
C TYR A 95 -23.50 -24.94 -35.74
N LEU A 96 -23.08 -23.99 -36.59
CA LEU A 96 -22.03 -23.01 -36.27
C LEU A 96 -22.44 -21.93 -35.25
N TRP A 97 -23.75 -21.70 -35.04
CA TRP A 97 -24.30 -20.59 -34.24
C TRP A 97 -25.37 -21.02 -33.22
N ARG A 98 -25.16 -22.16 -32.55
CA ARG A 98 -26.16 -22.91 -31.77
C ARG A 98 -26.81 -22.17 -30.57
N ASP A 99 -26.10 -21.31 -29.83
CA ASP A 99 -26.52 -20.92 -28.45
C ASP A 99 -27.35 -19.64 -28.27
N GLU A 100 -27.85 -18.98 -29.33
CA GLU A 100 -28.58 -17.72 -29.13
C GLU A 100 -30.13 -17.81 -29.19
N TYR A 101 -30.73 -18.91 -29.67
CA TYR A 101 -32.21 -18.98 -29.77
C TYR A 101 -32.76 -20.41 -29.61
N GLY A 102 -33.87 -20.54 -28.87
CA GLY A 102 -34.44 -21.79 -28.37
C GLY A 102 -35.15 -22.74 -29.37
N ASP A 103 -35.14 -24.00 -28.97
CA ASP A 103 -36.00 -25.19 -29.17
C ASP A 103 -36.52 -25.67 -30.55
N HIS A 104 -36.59 -24.85 -31.61
CA HIS A 104 -37.13 -25.34 -32.91
C HIS A 104 -36.08 -25.87 -33.90
N ARG A 105 -34.78 -25.74 -33.59
CA ARG A 105 -33.66 -26.06 -34.51
C ARG A 105 -32.91 -27.35 -34.17
N GLU A 106 -33.16 -27.95 -33.00
CA GLU A 106 -32.41 -29.15 -32.55
C GLU A 106 -32.44 -30.29 -33.56
N ALA A 107 -33.55 -30.45 -34.29
CA ALA A 107 -33.70 -31.52 -35.27
C ALA A 107 -32.70 -31.43 -36.43
N PHE A 108 -32.28 -30.22 -36.81
CA PHE A 108 -31.33 -29.94 -37.89
C PHE A 108 -29.88 -29.76 -37.39
N ILE A 109 -29.64 -29.82 -36.07
CA ILE A 109 -28.30 -29.76 -35.47
C ILE A 109 -27.87 -31.15 -35.00
N ASN A 110 -28.76 -31.90 -34.33
CA ASN A 110 -28.45 -33.19 -33.74
C ASN A 110 -28.81 -34.39 -34.64
N GLY A 111 -29.08 -34.16 -35.93
CA GLY A 111 -29.36 -35.23 -36.91
C GLY A 111 -30.67 -35.98 -36.69
N ARG A 112 -31.70 -35.32 -36.16
CA ARG A 112 -32.99 -35.96 -35.84
C ARG A 112 -34.04 -35.79 -36.94
N PHE A 113 -33.76 -35.01 -38.00
CA PHE A 113 -34.69 -34.83 -39.11
C PHE A 113 -34.52 -35.88 -40.21
N ARG A 114 -35.47 -36.82 -40.27
CA ARG A 114 -35.59 -37.85 -41.33
C ARG A 114 -37.03 -38.03 -41.85
N ASN A 115 -37.87 -37.01 -41.67
CA ASN A 115 -39.30 -37.10 -42.02
C ASN A 115 -39.54 -36.72 -43.49
N TRP A 116 -39.33 -37.69 -44.38
CA TRP A 116 -39.54 -37.53 -45.82
C TRP A 116 -41.00 -37.37 -46.25
N LYS A 117 -41.96 -37.54 -45.32
CA LYS A 117 -43.39 -37.31 -45.57
C LYS A 117 -43.75 -35.83 -45.47
N ASN A 118 -43.11 -35.09 -44.56
CA ASN A 118 -43.40 -33.67 -44.31
C ASN A 118 -42.20 -32.77 -44.60
N ILE A 119 -41.85 -32.68 -45.89
CA ILE A 119 -40.71 -31.88 -46.38
C ILE A 119 -40.93 -30.38 -46.15
N LYS A 120 -42.18 -29.91 -46.03
CA LYS A 120 -42.51 -28.51 -45.72
C LYS A 120 -41.90 -28.03 -44.40
N ARG A 121 -41.54 -28.94 -43.49
CA ARG A 121 -40.79 -28.58 -42.28
C ARG A 121 -39.38 -28.06 -42.54
N ILE A 122 -38.83 -28.28 -43.73
CA ILE A 122 -37.58 -27.63 -44.16
C ILE A 122 -37.85 -26.15 -44.45
N ASP A 123 -38.99 -25.81 -45.08
CA ASP A 123 -39.43 -24.42 -45.24
C ASP A 123 -39.72 -23.77 -43.87
N ASP A 124 -40.39 -24.49 -42.96
CA ASP A 124 -40.65 -24.00 -41.59
C ASP A 124 -39.35 -23.74 -40.80
N HIS A 125 -38.27 -24.50 -41.07
CA HIS A 125 -36.96 -24.29 -40.47
C HIS A 125 -36.31 -22.99 -40.93
N VAL A 126 -36.42 -22.66 -42.23
CA VAL A 126 -35.95 -21.39 -42.77
C VAL A 126 -36.73 -20.24 -42.13
N GLY A 127 -38.05 -20.39 -41.99
CA GLY A 127 -38.90 -19.41 -41.31
C GLY A 127 -38.88 -18.02 -41.97
N ASP A 128 -39.29 -17.01 -41.21
CA ASP A 128 -39.31 -15.59 -41.65
C ASP A 128 -37.92 -14.93 -41.52
N HIS A 129 -37.75 -13.70 -42.00
CA HIS A 129 -36.47 -12.94 -42.04
C HIS A 129 -35.72 -12.86 -40.70
N ASN A 130 -36.42 -12.87 -39.57
CA ASN A 130 -35.84 -12.88 -38.22
C ASN A 130 -35.75 -14.27 -37.58
N SER A 131 -35.95 -15.34 -38.36
CA SER A 131 -35.80 -16.70 -37.85
C SER A 131 -34.36 -16.93 -37.38
N GLY A 132 -34.21 -17.86 -36.44
CA GLY A 132 -32.89 -18.26 -35.98
C GLY A 132 -32.01 -18.82 -37.12
N HIS A 133 -32.59 -19.39 -38.18
CA HIS A 133 -31.85 -19.81 -39.37
C HIS A 133 -31.27 -18.60 -40.11
N ASN A 134 -32.11 -17.61 -40.44
CA ASN A 134 -31.70 -16.44 -41.21
C ASN A 134 -30.69 -15.56 -40.45
N GLN A 135 -30.81 -15.47 -39.11
CA GLN A 135 -29.81 -14.81 -38.28
C GLN A 135 -28.45 -15.56 -38.28
N ALA A 136 -28.47 -16.90 -38.27
CA ALA A 136 -27.24 -17.70 -38.38
C ALA A 136 -26.59 -17.56 -39.77
N CYS A 137 -27.39 -17.46 -40.83
CA CYS A 137 -26.92 -17.13 -42.18
C CYS A 137 -26.25 -15.75 -42.22
N LEU A 138 -26.91 -14.72 -41.69
CA LEU A 138 -26.40 -13.36 -41.63
C LEU A 138 -25.07 -13.27 -40.86
N LYS A 139 -24.94 -13.98 -39.72
CA LYS A 139 -23.68 -14.04 -38.96
C LYS A 139 -22.57 -14.72 -39.75
N SER A 140 -22.90 -15.79 -40.47
CA SER A 140 -21.95 -16.48 -41.34
C SER A 140 -21.43 -15.55 -42.45
N GLU A 141 -22.31 -14.76 -43.06
CA GLU A 141 -21.93 -13.75 -44.05
C GLU A 141 -21.07 -12.64 -43.46
N ASN A 142 -21.43 -12.12 -42.27
CA ASN A 142 -20.66 -11.07 -41.60
C ASN A 142 -19.27 -11.55 -41.18
N LEU A 143 -19.13 -12.79 -40.70
CA LEU A 143 -17.83 -13.38 -40.35
C LEU A 143 -16.87 -13.42 -41.55
N MET A 144 -17.41 -13.63 -42.76
CA MET A 144 -16.64 -13.70 -44.00
C MET A 144 -16.25 -12.32 -44.56
N LYS A 145 -16.91 -11.23 -44.13
CA LYS A 145 -16.58 -9.85 -44.51
C LYS A 145 -15.42 -9.29 -43.65
N GLN A 146 -14.20 -9.75 -43.90
CA GLN A 146 -13.00 -9.41 -43.10
C GLN A 146 -12.71 -7.89 -42.98
N GLU A 147 -13.13 -7.10 -43.97
CA GLU A 147 -12.94 -5.65 -43.99
C GLU A 147 -13.72 -4.88 -42.91
N GLN A 148 -14.69 -5.53 -42.26
CA GLN A 148 -15.55 -4.96 -41.21
C GLN A 148 -15.10 -5.35 -39.79
N HIS A 149 -14.01 -6.12 -39.64
CA HIS A 149 -13.51 -6.53 -38.32
C HIS A 149 -12.84 -5.35 -37.61
N ILE A 150 -13.05 -5.24 -36.29
CA ILE A 150 -12.50 -4.15 -35.45
C ILE A 150 -10.98 -4.07 -35.56
N GLU A 151 -10.31 -5.22 -35.63
CA GLU A 151 -8.86 -5.31 -35.83
C GLU A 151 -8.43 -4.69 -37.18
N THR A 152 -9.15 -4.98 -38.27
CA THR A 152 -8.92 -4.37 -39.59
C THR A 152 -9.19 -2.86 -39.59
N ILE A 153 -10.19 -2.40 -38.81
CA ILE A 153 -10.52 -0.98 -38.65
C ILE A 153 -9.43 -0.24 -37.85
N LEU A 154 -8.88 -0.85 -36.80
CA LEU A 154 -7.73 -0.33 -36.05
C LEU A 154 -6.45 -0.29 -36.90
N VAL A 155 -6.26 -1.28 -37.79
CA VAL A 155 -5.14 -1.30 -38.73
C VAL A 155 -5.29 -0.26 -39.84
N LYS A 156 -6.53 0.09 -40.23
CA LYS A 156 -6.86 1.09 -41.27
C LYS A 156 -6.66 2.56 -40.86
N GLN A 157 -6.29 2.87 -39.62
CA GLN A 157 -5.88 4.24 -39.25
C GLN A 157 -4.66 4.66 -40.07
N SER A 158 -4.65 5.90 -40.56
CA SER A 158 -3.52 6.42 -41.33
C SER A 158 -2.25 6.46 -40.49
N ASP A 159 -1.09 6.30 -41.14
CA ASP A 159 0.19 6.43 -40.45
C ASP A 159 0.36 7.81 -39.79
N GLN A 160 -0.26 8.84 -40.37
CA GLN A 160 -0.28 10.20 -39.81
C GLN A 160 -1.06 10.25 -38.49
N GLU A 161 -2.27 9.69 -38.42
CA GLU A 161 -3.05 9.65 -37.17
C GLU A 161 -2.32 8.89 -36.05
N ARG A 162 -1.58 7.83 -36.40
CA ARG A 162 -0.74 7.09 -35.44
C ARG A 162 0.43 7.94 -34.92
N ILE A 163 1.08 8.69 -35.80
CA ILE A 163 2.17 9.60 -35.44
C ILE A 163 1.63 10.69 -34.51
N ASP A 164 0.51 11.31 -34.87
CA ASP A 164 -0.12 12.38 -34.10
C ASP A 164 -0.55 11.90 -32.71
N TYR A 165 -1.15 10.70 -32.64
CA TYR A 165 -1.49 10.05 -31.36
C TYR A 165 -0.24 9.83 -30.48
N ARG A 166 0.87 9.33 -31.05
CA ARG A 166 2.10 9.08 -30.29
C ARG A 166 2.72 10.36 -29.75
N ILE A 167 2.70 11.44 -30.54
CA ILE A 167 3.19 12.75 -30.08
C ILE A 167 2.35 13.22 -28.89
N HIS A 168 1.02 13.18 -29.01
CA HIS A 168 0.11 13.60 -27.94
C HIS A 168 0.28 12.74 -26.67
N LEU A 169 0.38 11.43 -26.81
CA LEU A 169 0.61 10.50 -25.71
C LEU A 169 1.94 10.77 -25.00
N THR A 170 3.01 11.01 -25.76
CA THR A 170 4.35 11.28 -25.21
C THR A 170 4.34 12.54 -24.35
N VAL A 171 3.75 13.62 -24.85
CA VAL A 171 3.65 14.89 -24.10
C VAL A 171 2.76 14.74 -22.86
N SER A 172 1.69 13.96 -22.97
CA SER A 172 0.84 13.62 -21.81
C SER A 172 1.65 12.91 -20.74
N LEU A 173 2.47 11.91 -21.12
CA LEU A 173 3.34 11.18 -20.20
C LEU A 173 4.40 12.09 -19.58
N ASP A 174 5.02 13.00 -20.34
CA ASP A 174 5.99 13.97 -19.82
C ASP A 174 5.36 14.88 -18.76
N CYS A 175 4.14 15.35 -18.99
CA CYS A 175 3.39 16.12 -18.00
C CYS A 175 3.13 15.31 -16.73
N ILE A 176 2.62 14.09 -16.88
CA ILE A 176 2.33 13.19 -15.75
C ILE A 176 3.59 12.91 -14.95
N LEU A 177 4.70 12.55 -15.61
CA LEU A 177 5.97 12.25 -14.96
C LEU A 177 6.52 13.45 -14.19
N PHE A 178 6.43 14.66 -14.76
CA PHE A 178 6.84 15.88 -14.08
C PHE A 178 6.02 16.12 -12.81
N LEU A 179 4.69 16.07 -12.91
CA LEU A 179 3.79 16.31 -11.77
C LEU A 179 3.99 15.26 -10.67
N LEU A 180 4.12 13.98 -11.03
CA LEU A 180 4.40 12.90 -10.09
C LEU A 180 5.73 13.10 -9.36
N ARG A 181 6.80 13.48 -10.06
CA ARG A 181 8.12 13.74 -9.47
C ARG A 181 8.10 14.88 -8.45
N GLN A 182 7.30 15.92 -8.72
CA GLN A 182 7.16 17.06 -7.82
C GLN A 182 6.08 16.85 -6.74
N GLY A 183 5.27 15.80 -6.85
CA GLY A 183 4.11 15.57 -6.00
C GLY A 183 3.02 16.62 -6.19
N LEU A 184 2.89 17.22 -7.37
CA LEU A 184 1.89 18.25 -7.64
C LEU A 184 0.52 17.63 -7.97
N ALA A 185 -0.54 18.34 -7.63
CA ALA A 185 -1.88 17.95 -8.04
C ALA A 185 -2.05 18.07 -9.55
N PHE A 186 -2.91 17.25 -10.16
CA PHE A 186 -3.07 17.24 -11.62
C PHE A 186 -4.08 18.29 -12.08
N ARG A 187 -5.19 18.44 -11.35
CA ARG A 187 -6.34 19.26 -11.76
C ARG A 187 -6.50 20.53 -10.94
N GLY A 188 -7.12 21.51 -11.58
CA GLY A 188 -7.58 22.75 -10.95
C GLY A 188 -9.02 22.62 -10.45
N HIS A 189 -9.51 23.66 -9.77
CA HIS A 189 -10.92 23.74 -9.36
C HIS A 189 -11.87 23.94 -10.56
N ASP A 190 -11.37 24.55 -11.64
CA ASP A 190 -12.10 24.79 -12.89
C ASP A 190 -11.18 24.58 -14.09
N GLU A 191 -11.47 23.55 -14.90
CA GLU A 191 -10.72 23.19 -16.11
C GLU A 191 -11.35 23.77 -17.41
N SER A 192 -12.38 24.62 -17.28
CA SER A 192 -13.04 25.27 -18.42
C SER A 192 -12.07 26.17 -19.19
N GLU A 193 -12.34 26.42 -20.48
CA GLU A 193 -11.47 27.26 -21.31
C GLU A 193 -11.34 28.71 -20.81
N ASN A 194 -12.33 29.20 -20.07
CA ASN A 194 -12.38 30.56 -19.55
C ASN A 194 -11.70 30.70 -18.18
N SER A 195 -11.26 29.58 -17.58
CA SER A 195 -10.54 29.59 -16.31
C SER A 195 -9.16 30.23 -16.46
N LYS A 196 -8.77 31.03 -15.46
CA LYS A 196 -7.41 31.61 -15.38
C LYS A 196 -6.34 30.58 -15.03
N ASN A 197 -6.74 29.44 -14.48
CA ASN A 197 -5.85 28.33 -14.15
C ASN A 197 -6.65 27.03 -14.28
N ARG A 198 -6.36 26.28 -15.35
CA ARG A 198 -7.07 25.04 -15.70
C ARG A 198 -6.52 23.81 -14.98
N GLY A 199 -5.61 23.99 -14.02
CA GLY A 199 -4.92 22.90 -13.35
C GLY A 199 -3.55 22.61 -13.94
N ASN A 200 -2.68 22.04 -13.11
CA ASN A 200 -1.26 21.91 -13.44
C ASN A 200 -1.01 21.04 -14.69
N PHE A 201 -1.80 19.99 -14.93
CA PHE A 201 -1.66 19.18 -16.14
C PHE A 201 -1.95 19.99 -17.40
N LEU A 202 -3.09 20.68 -17.47
CA LEU A 202 -3.49 21.42 -18.66
C LEU A 202 -2.60 22.64 -18.91
N GLU A 203 -2.21 23.36 -17.86
CA GLU A 203 -1.30 24.50 -18.00
C GLU A 203 0.11 24.08 -18.42
N PHE A 204 0.63 22.98 -17.86
CA PHE A 204 1.93 22.47 -18.25
C PHE A 204 1.91 21.86 -19.66
N PHE A 205 0.83 21.16 -20.03
CA PHE A 205 0.64 20.69 -21.40
C PHE A 205 0.63 21.86 -22.39
N LYS A 206 -0.15 22.91 -22.10
CA LYS A 206 -0.21 24.12 -22.93
C LYS A 206 1.15 24.81 -23.03
N PHE A 207 1.90 24.85 -21.93
CA PHE A 207 3.28 25.34 -21.94
C PHE A 207 4.15 24.53 -22.90
N LEU A 208 4.13 23.19 -22.84
CA LEU A 208 4.89 22.34 -23.77
C LEU A 208 4.47 22.52 -25.23
N ALA A 209 3.17 22.63 -25.50
CA ALA A 209 2.64 22.89 -26.84
C ALA A 209 3.17 24.23 -27.40
N SER A 210 3.14 25.30 -26.60
CA SER A 210 3.61 26.62 -27.05
C SER A 210 5.11 26.69 -27.40
N HIS A 211 5.89 25.68 -27.02
CA HIS A 211 7.33 25.61 -27.29
C HIS A 211 7.68 24.53 -28.32
N ASN A 212 6.70 23.83 -28.91
CA ASN A 212 6.93 22.78 -29.89
C ASN A 212 5.80 22.73 -30.93
N GLU A 213 6.08 23.20 -32.14
CA GLU A 213 5.10 23.27 -33.24
C GLU A 213 4.46 21.92 -33.57
N LYS A 214 5.19 20.81 -33.46
CA LYS A 214 4.65 19.46 -33.71
C LYS A 214 3.69 19.00 -32.62
N VAL A 215 3.90 19.48 -31.40
CA VAL A 215 2.99 19.21 -30.28
C VAL A 215 1.76 20.08 -30.41
N ASP A 216 1.93 21.38 -30.70
CA ASP A 216 0.83 22.32 -30.91
C ASP A 216 -0.13 21.84 -32.01
N SER A 217 0.41 21.34 -33.13
CA SER A 217 -0.39 20.86 -34.26
C SER A 217 -1.29 19.66 -33.95
N VAL A 218 -1.04 18.92 -32.86
CA VAL A 218 -1.75 17.67 -32.52
C VAL A 218 -2.43 17.70 -31.15
N SER A 219 -2.45 18.86 -30.48
CA SER A 219 -2.87 18.94 -29.07
C SER A 219 -4.04 19.87 -28.78
N LEU A 220 -4.69 19.60 -27.64
CA LEU A 220 -5.83 20.35 -27.11
C LEU A 220 -6.93 20.57 -28.17
N LYS A 221 -7.04 21.78 -28.72
CA LYS A 221 -8.07 22.16 -29.70
C LYS A 221 -7.88 21.49 -31.06
N ASN A 222 -6.66 21.05 -31.37
CA ASN A 222 -6.30 20.41 -32.63
C ASN A 222 -6.43 18.87 -32.57
N ALA A 223 -6.67 18.30 -31.39
CA ALA A 223 -6.90 16.88 -31.22
C ALA A 223 -8.39 16.52 -31.42
N PRO A 224 -8.70 15.34 -31.99
CA PRO A 224 -10.06 14.81 -32.02
C PRO A 224 -10.66 14.74 -30.61
N GLN A 225 -11.96 15.04 -30.45
CA GLN A 225 -12.62 15.05 -29.13
C GLN A 225 -12.46 13.73 -28.36
N ASN A 226 -12.37 12.60 -29.07
CA ASN A 226 -12.17 11.27 -28.52
C ASN A 226 -10.70 10.95 -28.17
N ASN A 227 -9.76 11.86 -28.41
CA ASN A 227 -8.32 11.66 -28.20
C ASN A 227 -7.65 12.81 -27.40
N LEU A 228 -8.40 13.46 -26.51
CA LEU A 228 -7.86 14.53 -25.69
C LEU A 228 -6.94 14.04 -24.56
N LEU A 229 -7.06 12.78 -24.15
CA LEU A 229 -6.31 12.16 -23.02
C LEU A 229 -6.38 12.93 -21.68
N THR A 230 -7.32 13.86 -21.55
CA THR A 230 -7.53 14.71 -20.35
C THR A 230 -8.51 14.12 -19.34
N SER A 231 -9.17 13.00 -19.67
CA SER A 231 -10.13 12.34 -18.76
C SER A 231 -9.44 11.81 -17.49
N PRO A 232 -10.09 11.88 -16.31
CA PRO A 232 -9.54 11.33 -15.07
C PRO A 232 -9.14 9.87 -15.19
N ASP A 233 -9.95 9.07 -15.87
CA ASP A 233 -9.72 7.62 -15.95
C ASP A 233 -8.58 7.28 -16.92
N ILE A 234 -8.46 8.04 -18.01
CA ILE A 234 -7.32 7.89 -18.95
C ILE A 234 -6.01 8.28 -18.25
N GLN A 235 -5.98 9.39 -17.52
CA GLN A 235 -4.79 9.82 -16.79
C GLN A 235 -4.40 8.80 -15.71
N LYS A 236 -5.37 8.19 -15.02
CA LYS A 236 -5.11 7.08 -14.08
C LYS A 236 -4.46 5.90 -14.79
N ASP A 237 -4.95 5.52 -15.96
CA ASP A 237 -4.40 4.40 -16.72
C ASP A 237 -2.95 4.67 -17.19
N LEU A 238 -2.67 5.90 -17.62
CA LEU A 238 -1.31 6.34 -17.95
C LEU A 238 -0.40 6.30 -16.72
N VAL A 239 -0.87 6.80 -15.56
CA VAL A 239 -0.13 6.71 -14.30
C VAL A 239 0.14 5.24 -13.95
N ASN A 240 -0.87 4.38 -14.02
CA ASN A 240 -0.71 2.95 -13.75
C ASN A 240 0.32 2.30 -14.67
N SER A 241 0.35 2.69 -15.95
CA SER A 241 1.36 2.23 -16.90
C SER A 241 2.77 2.68 -16.51
N CYS A 242 2.95 3.95 -16.11
CA CYS A 242 4.22 4.43 -15.57
C CYS A 242 4.64 3.65 -14.31
N VAL A 243 3.69 3.32 -13.43
CA VAL A 243 3.95 2.53 -12.22
C VAL A 243 4.41 1.12 -12.58
N VAL A 244 3.72 0.44 -13.48
CA VAL A 244 4.08 -0.90 -13.95
C VAL A 244 5.48 -0.90 -14.55
N GLU A 245 5.80 0.05 -15.43
CA GLU A 245 7.11 0.12 -16.06
C GLU A 245 8.22 0.46 -15.06
N THR A 246 7.95 1.37 -14.13
CA THR A 246 8.90 1.69 -13.04
C THR A 246 9.16 0.44 -12.18
N VAL A 247 8.11 -0.32 -11.85
CA VAL A 247 8.25 -1.58 -11.12
C VAL A 247 9.05 -2.59 -11.94
N ASN A 248 8.81 -2.73 -13.24
CA ASN A 248 9.55 -3.63 -14.10
C ASN A 248 11.04 -3.29 -14.16
N VAL A 249 11.38 -2.01 -14.29
CA VAL A 249 12.78 -1.54 -14.26
C VAL A 249 13.42 -1.86 -12.91
N ILE A 250 12.74 -1.53 -11.79
CA ILE A 250 13.22 -1.86 -10.45
C ILE A 250 13.41 -3.38 -10.28
N MET A 251 12.46 -4.20 -10.73
CA MET A 251 12.55 -5.66 -10.64
C MET A 251 13.67 -6.21 -11.52
N LYS A 252 13.90 -5.63 -12.69
CA LYS A 252 15.03 -5.99 -13.57
C LYS A 252 16.37 -5.63 -12.93
N ASP A 253 16.46 -4.46 -12.31
CA ASP A 253 17.66 -4.00 -11.61
C ASP A 253 17.93 -4.83 -10.34
N LEU A 254 16.89 -5.28 -9.64
CA LEU A 254 16.98 -6.19 -8.49
C LEU A 254 17.27 -7.65 -8.88
N GLY A 255 17.07 -8.02 -10.16
CA GLY A 255 17.25 -9.39 -10.63
C GLY A 255 16.41 -10.43 -9.88
N GLU A 256 16.91 -11.67 -9.82
CA GLU A 256 16.29 -12.76 -9.04
C GLU A 256 16.80 -12.85 -7.59
N GLU A 257 17.75 -12.00 -7.20
CA GLU A 257 18.34 -12.06 -5.87
C GLU A 257 17.48 -11.36 -4.81
N LEU A 258 17.62 -11.80 -3.56
CA LEU A 258 16.93 -11.17 -2.44
C LEU A 258 17.41 -9.72 -2.28
N PHE A 259 16.48 -8.78 -2.08
CA PHE A 259 16.75 -7.36 -1.78
C PHE A 259 17.87 -7.14 -0.74
N VAL A 260 17.96 -8.05 0.23
CA VAL A 260 18.95 -8.03 1.31
C VAL A 260 20.39 -8.20 0.78
N VAL A 261 20.58 -9.06 -0.24
CA VAL A 261 21.87 -9.31 -0.88
C VAL A 261 22.30 -8.06 -1.65
N HIS A 262 21.39 -7.43 -2.39
CA HIS A 262 21.63 -6.16 -3.08
C HIS A 262 22.03 -5.04 -2.12
N LEU A 263 21.30 -4.89 -1.00
CA LEU A 263 21.62 -3.90 0.02
C LEU A 263 23.02 -4.16 0.62
N ARG A 264 23.36 -5.42 0.90
CA ARG A 264 24.69 -5.81 1.36
C ARG A 264 25.78 -5.48 0.33
N HIS A 265 25.54 -5.76 -0.94
CA HIS A 265 26.47 -5.44 -2.04
C HIS A 265 26.73 -3.93 -2.14
N HIS A 266 25.66 -3.12 -2.17
CA HIS A 266 25.76 -1.66 -2.23
C HIS A 266 26.50 -1.07 -1.02
N LEU A 267 26.32 -1.65 0.18
CA LEU A 267 27.13 -1.26 1.35
C LEU A 267 28.62 -1.58 1.13
N GLY A 268 28.94 -2.70 0.50
CA GLY A 268 30.31 -3.05 0.11
C GLY A 268 30.90 -2.04 -0.88
N GLU A 269 30.18 -1.72 -1.95
CA GLU A 269 30.59 -0.73 -2.94
C GLU A 269 30.76 0.66 -2.33
N PHE A 270 29.86 1.06 -1.43
CA PHE A 270 29.96 2.33 -0.72
C PHE A 270 31.26 2.40 0.11
N PHE A 271 31.58 1.35 0.87
CA PHE A 271 32.84 1.28 1.61
C PHE A 271 34.05 1.31 0.68
N GLY A 272 34.01 0.55 -0.41
CA GLY A 272 35.07 0.51 -1.43
C GLY A 272 35.31 1.88 -2.07
N LYS A 273 34.25 2.60 -2.42
CA LYS A 273 34.31 3.96 -2.97
C LYS A 273 35.01 4.96 -2.03
N HIS A 274 34.89 4.73 -0.73
CA HIS A 274 35.53 5.56 0.30
C HIS A 274 36.87 4.99 0.80
N ALA A 275 37.44 3.99 0.12
CA ALA A 275 38.67 3.30 0.51
C ALA A 275 38.63 2.73 1.95
N LEU A 276 37.43 2.35 2.41
CA LEU A 276 37.20 1.73 3.70
C LEU A 276 37.03 0.23 3.53
N SER A 277 37.68 -0.55 4.39
CA SER A 277 37.45 -2.00 4.45
C SER A 277 36.17 -2.30 5.22
N PHE A 278 35.35 -3.21 4.72
CA PHE A 278 34.17 -3.71 5.43
C PHE A 278 34.54 -4.39 6.77
N MET A 279 35.76 -4.91 6.89
CA MET A 279 36.32 -5.47 8.13
C MET A 279 36.53 -4.42 9.23
N ARG A 280 36.43 -3.12 8.92
CA ARG A 280 36.47 -2.03 9.91
C ARG A 280 35.09 -1.63 10.45
N LEU A 281 34.01 -2.25 9.97
CA LEU A 281 32.68 -2.04 10.52
C LEU A 281 32.62 -2.57 11.97
N ARG A 282 32.09 -1.78 12.90
CA ARG A 282 32.00 -2.11 14.34
C ARG A 282 30.60 -2.01 14.93
N GLY A 283 29.65 -1.55 14.12
CA GLY A 283 28.31 -1.29 14.55
C GLY A 283 27.36 -1.21 13.36
N GLN A 284 26.16 -1.74 13.54
CA GLN A 284 25.05 -1.60 12.60
C GLN A 284 23.78 -1.27 13.39
N GLY A 285 23.06 -0.23 12.96
CA GLY A 285 21.90 0.30 13.68
C GLY A 285 20.77 0.66 12.73
N TYR A 286 19.71 -0.12 12.76
CA TYR A 286 18.55 0.02 11.87
C TYR A 286 17.31 -0.67 12.50
N ASP A 287 16.18 -0.66 11.79
CA ASP A 287 14.92 -1.25 12.24
C ASP A 287 14.91 -2.80 12.13
N GLY A 288 13.93 -3.42 12.79
CA GLY A 288 13.86 -4.87 12.95
C GLY A 288 13.01 -5.69 11.96
N PRO A 289 12.64 -5.25 10.73
CA PRO A 289 11.92 -6.12 9.79
C PRO A 289 12.64 -7.47 9.60
N SER A 290 11.90 -8.54 9.33
CA SER A 290 12.45 -9.90 9.16
C SER A 290 13.56 -9.98 8.11
N ASN A 291 13.46 -9.19 7.04
CA ASN A 291 14.47 -9.16 5.96
C ASN A 291 15.76 -8.45 6.40
N ILE A 292 15.72 -7.68 7.49
CA ILE A 292 16.82 -6.89 8.00
C ILE A 292 17.43 -7.55 9.25
N GLN A 293 16.60 -7.96 10.22
CA GLN A 293 17.04 -8.61 11.46
C GLN A 293 17.08 -10.16 11.39
N GLY A 294 16.55 -10.76 10.32
CA GLY A 294 16.39 -12.22 10.19
C GLY A 294 17.65 -13.02 10.51
N GLN A 295 17.48 -14.13 11.23
CA GLN A 295 18.57 -14.94 11.78
C GLN A 295 19.43 -15.63 10.71
N PHE A 296 18.83 -16.00 9.57
CA PHE A 296 19.50 -16.81 8.54
C PHE A 296 19.85 -15.99 7.30
N ASN A 297 18.88 -15.24 6.77
CA ASN A 297 19.02 -14.49 5.50
C ASN A 297 18.76 -12.98 5.66
N GLY A 298 18.73 -12.47 6.90
CA GLY A 298 18.59 -11.04 7.15
C GLY A 298 19.92 -10.30 6.97
N LEU A 299 19.86 -8.99 6.69
CA LEU A 299 21.04 -8.15 6.52
C LEU A 299 21.99 -8.28 7.73
N LYS A 300 21.43 -8.31 8.93
CA LYS A 300 22.14 -8.54 10.19
C LYS A 300 23.00 -9.81 10.12
N ALA A 301 22.41 -10.92 9.70
CA ALA A 301 23.10 -12.21 9.65
C ALA A 301 24.21 -12.19 8.59
N LEU A 302 23.95 -11.64 7.40
CA LEU A 302 24.97 -11.50 6.35
C LEU A 302 26.18 -10.69 6.84
N ILE A 303 25.93 -9.54 7.47
CA ILE A 303 27.01 -8.69 8.00
C ILE A 303 27.78 -9.39 9.12
N LEU A 304 27.09 -10.05 10.06
CA LEU A 304 27.73 -10.75 11.18
C LEU A 304 28.52 -11.99 10.75
N ASN A 305 28.09 -12.68 9.70
CA ASN A 305 28.80 -13.84 9.15
C ASN A 305 30.16 -13.43 8.56
N GLU A 306 30.22 -12.24 7.93
CA GLU A 306 31.47 -11.70 7.38
C GLU A 306 32.32 -10.97 8.42
N ASN A 307 31.69 -10.27 9.36
CA ASN A 307 32.36 -9.46 10.39
C ASN A 307 31.61 -9.56 11.72
N LYS A 308 32.10 -10.44 12.60
CA LYS A 308 31.51 -10.68 13.94
C LYS A 308 31.60 -9.47 14.86
N SER A 309 32.54 -8.56 14.62
CA SER A 309 32.73 -7.33 15.38
C SER A 309 31.74 -6.22 15.00
N ALA A 310 30.90 -6.40 13.96
CA ALA A 310 29.87 -5.45 13.56
C ALA A 310 28.56 -5.64 14.37
N ILE A 311 28.59 -5.24 15.64
CA ILE A 311 27.48 -5.49 16.58
C ILE A 311 26.19 -4.79 16.12
N TYR A 312 25.07 -5.52 16.16
CA TYR A 312 23.76 -4.98 15.83
C TYR A 312 23.06 -4.35 17.02
N VAL A 313 22.63 -3.09 16.86
CA VAL A 313 21.77 -2.37 17.80
C VAL A 313 20.43 -2.12 17.13
N HIS A 314 19.36 -2.65 17.72
CA HIS A 314 18.02 -2.41 17.23
C HIS A 314 17.58 -0.97 17.55
N CYS A 315 16.94 -0.31 16.57
CA CYS A 315 16.56 1.08 16.70
C CYS A 315 15.65 1.38 17.89
N PHE A 316 16.06 2.31 18.77
CA PHE A 316 15.32 2.66 19.98
C PHE A 316 13.95 3.30 19.67
N ALA A 317 13.88 4.15 18.65
CA ALA A 317 12.60 4.72 18.22
C ALA A 317 11.65 3.63 17.70
N HIS A 318 12.18 2.63 16.99
CA HIS A 318 11.40 1.49 16.52
C HIS A 318 11.02 0.52 17.66
N GLN A 319 11.92 0.29 18.63
CA GLN A 319 11.64 -0.53 19.82
C GLN A 319 10.52 0.08 20.65
N LEU A 320 10.56 1.40 20.87
CA LEU A 320 9.49 2.13 21.54
C LEU A 320 8.16 1.99 20.80
N GLN A 321 8.21 2.12 19.47
CA GLN A 321 7.07 1.96 18.59
C GLN A 321 6.46 0.55 18.67
N LEU A 322 7.29 -0.50 18.68
CA LEU A 322 6.84 -1.88 18.85
C LEU A 322 6.21 -2.13 20.22
N ALA A 323 6.78 -1.56 21.29
CA ALA A 323 6.25 -1.68 22.64
C ALA A 323 4.82 -1.14 22.73
N LEU A 324 4.57 0.04 22.14
CA LEU A 324 3.24 0.64 22.06
C LEU A 324 2.24 -0.23 21.29
N VAL A 325 2.63 -0.64 20.07
CA VAL A 325 1.77 -1.42 19.17
C VAL A 325 1.37 -2.74 19.83
N HIS A 326 2.31 -3.39 20.51
CA HIS A 326 2.08 -4.66 21.17
C HIS A 326 1.01 -4.53 22.26
N VAL A 327 1.20 -3.59 23.19
CA VAL A 327 0.28 -3.37 24.32
C VAL A 327 -1.12 -3.00 23.84
N ALA A 328 -1.21 -2.10 22.85
CA ALA A 328 -2.50 -1.63 22.37
C ALA A 328 -3.28 -2.69 21.57
N LYS A 329 -2.60 -3.67 20.96
CA LYS A 329 -3.24 -4.82 20.30
C LYS A 329 -3.59 -5.94 21.29
N ASP A 330 -2.83 -6.08 22.36
CA ASP A 330 -3.02 -7.12 23.37
C ASP A 330 -4.20 -6.81 24.33
N ILE A 331 -4.49 -5.54 24.56
CA ILE A 331 -5.65 -5.09 25.35
C ILE A 331 -6.84 -4.85 24.40
N LYS A 332 -7.86 -5.69 24.49
CA LYS A 332 -9.02 -5.71 23.56
C LYS A 332 -9.76 -4.38 23.53
N GLU A 333 -9.95 -3.78 24.69
CA GLU A 333 -10.66 -2.51 24.87
C GLU A 333 -9.93 -1.36 24.18
N ILE A 334 -8.59 -1.34 24.28
CA ILE A 334 -7.74 -0.34 23.60
C ILE A 334 -7.72 -0.58 22.09
N ALA A 335 -7.62 -1.84 21.65
CA ALA A 335 -7.68 -2.18 20.23
C ALA A 335 -9.01 -1.72 19.61
N SER A 336 -10.14 -2.05 20.26
CA SER A 336 -11.48 -1.62 19.86
C SER A 336 -11.63 -0.10 19.84
N PHE A 337 -11.09 0.58 20.85
CA PHE A 337 -11.08 2.04 20.91
C PHE A 337 -10.36 2.66 19.70
N PHE A 338 -9.16 2.19 19.34
CA PHE A 338 -8.45 2.74 18.18
C PHE A 338 -9.11 2.42 16.84
N THR A 339 -9.78 1.27 16.72
CA THR A 339 -10.65 0.97 15.58
C THR A 339 -11.79 1.98 15.48
N SER A 340 -12.44 2.29 16.60
CA SER A 340 -13.54 3.26 16.68
C SER A 340 -13.08 4.67 16.30
N VAL A 341 -11.96 5.14 16.87
CA VAL A 341 -11.33 6.42 16.51
C VAL A 341 -11.01 6.47 15.02
N SER A 342 -10.45 5.40 14.46
CA SER A 342 -10.13 5.32 13.02
C SER A 342 -11.38 5.43 12.16
N ASN A 343 -12.48 4.77 12.54
CA ASN A 343 -13.75 4.85 11.84
C ASN A 343 -14.34 6.26 11.90
N ILE A 344 -14.32 6.91 13.06
CA ILE A 344 -14.79 8.30 13.20
C ILE A 344 -13.97 9.24 12.32
N VAL A 345 -12.64 9.13 12.36
CA VAL A 345 -11.75 9.93 11.51
C VAL A 345 -12.01 9.68 10.02
N ASN A 346 -12.33 8.45 9.62
CA ASN A 346 -12.68 8.15 8.23
C ASN A 346 -14.05 8.75 7.85
N VAL A 347 -15.08 8.58 8.68
CA VAL A 347 -16.43 9.11 8.40
C VAL A 347 -16.39 10.63 8.26
N VAL A 348 -15.70 11.31 9.16
CA VAL A 348 -15.59 12.78 9.15
C VAL A 348 -14.58 13.27 8.12
N GLY A 349 -13.44 12.59 7.98
CA GLY A 349 -12.28 13.07 7.22
C GLY A 349 -12.25 12.73 5.73
N VAL A 350 -13.02 11.73 5.28
CA VAL A 350 -12.98 11.27 3.87
C VAL A 350 -13.74 12.20 2.91
N SER A 351 -14.74 12.94 3.39
CA SER A 351 -15.55 13.83 2.55
C SER A 351 -15.13 15.29 2.73
N CYS A 352 -14.81 15.98 1.62
CA CYS A 352 -14.50 17.42 1.66
C CYS A 352 -15.65 18.23 2.29
N LYS A 353 -16.91 17.91 1.94
CA LYS A 353 -18.11 18.54 2.55
C LYS A 353 -18.10 18.41 4.07
N ARG A 354 -17.79 17.22 4.60
CA ARG A 354 -17.77 16.96 6.06
C ARG A 354 -16.61 17.66 6.76
N ARG A 355 -15.45 17.76 6.10
CA ARG A 355 -14.32 18.55 6.62
C ARG A 355 -14.66 20.03 6.69
N ASP A 356 -15.29 20.59 5.66
CA ASP A 356 -15.70 22.00 5.64
C ASP A 356 -16.78 22.29 6.67
N ASN A 357 -17.70 21.34 6.87
CA ASN A 357 -18.68 21.42 7.95
C ASN A 357 -18.01 21.41 9.33
N LEU A 358 -17.06 20.49 9.57
CA LEU A 358 -16.28 20.44 10.81
C LEU A 358 -15.55 21.78 11.06
N ARG A 359 -14.98 22.40 10.02
CA ARG A 359 -14.34 23.72 10.09
C ARG A 359 -15.33 24.81 10.48
N ASN A 360 -16.51 24.85 9.86
CA ASN A 360 -17.54 25.83 10.15
C ASN A 360 -18.04 25.73 11.60
N LYS A 361 -18.26 24.51 12.10
CA LYS A 361 -18.65 24.26 13.49
C LYS A 361 -17.58 24.69 14.49
N GLN A 362 -16.30 24.43 14.18
CA GLN A 362 -15.19 24.94 14.99
C GLN A 362 -15.15 26.47 14.99
N ALA A 363 -15.25 27.11 13.83
CA ALA A 363 -15.25 28.57 13.71
C ALA A 363 -16.41 29.22 14.49
N ALA A 364 -17.60 28.62 14.42
CA ALA A 364 -18.77 29.07 15.18
C ALA A 364 -18.52 28.98 16.70
N LYS A 365 -17.95 27.88 17.19
CA LYS A 365 -17.62 27.73 18.62
C LYS A 365 -16.56 28.71 19.08
N VAL A 366 -15.47 28.87 18.32
CA VAL A 366 -14.43 29.86 18.64
C VAL A 366 -15.03 31.27 18.70
N PHE A 367 -15.92 31.61 17.76
CA PHE A 367 -16.62 32.90 17.76
C PHE A 367 -17.52 33.09 18.98
N MET A 368 -18.27 32.06 19.39
CA MET A 368 -19.13 32.11 20.58
C MET A 368 -18.31 32.23 21.86
N GLN A 369 -17.21 31.49 21.99
CA GLN A 369 -16.31 31.57 23.15
C GLN A 369 -15.53 32.89 23.20
N PHE A 370 -15.21 33.48 22.04
CA PHE A 370 -14.67 34.83 21.99
C PHE A 370 -15.69 35.85 22.48
N LYS A 371 -16.96 35.72 22.09
CA LYS A 371 -18.05 36.58 22.58
C LYS A 371 -18.33 36.44 24.08
N SER A 372 -18.21 35.24 24.64
CA SER A 372 -18.39 35.01 26.08
C SER A 372 -17.20 35.45 26.93
N GLY A 373 -16.08 35.85 26.30
CA GLY A 373 -14.85 36.24 27.00
C GLY A 373 -14.00 35.05 27.47
N GLU A 374 -14.35 33.82 27.08
CA GLU A 374 -13.58 32.61 27.38
C GLU A 374 -12.27 32.52 26.60
N LEU A 375 -12.21 33.14 25.40
CA LEU A 375 -11.02 33.13 24.54
C LEU A 375 -10.52 34.54 24.24
N SER A 376 -9.21 34.70 24.29
CA SER A 376 -8.52 35.92 23.86
C SER A 376 -8.18 35.88 22.35
N SER A 377 -8.26 37.03 21.68
CA SER A 377 -7.76 37.19 20.30
C SER A 377 -6.25 37.41 20.27
N GLY A 378 -5.55 36.81 19.30
CA GLY A 378 -4.11 37.05 19.09
C GLY A 378 -3.56 36.28 17.89
N ARG A 379 -2.43 36.76 17.34
CA ARG A 379 -1.78 36.11 16.19
C ARG A 379 -1.25 34.74 16.60
N GLY A 380 -1.75 33.69 15.95
CA GLY A 380 -1.40 32.30 16.25
C GLY A 380 -2.28 31.62 17.31
N LEU A 381 -3.26 32.32 17.90
CA LEU A 381 -4.26 31.73 18.79
C LEU A 381 -5.46 31.19 17.98
N ASN A 382 -6.13 30.17 18.53
CA ASN A 382 -7.38 29.60 18.00
C ASN A 382 -7.28 29.10 16.54
N GLN A 383 -6.13 28.52 16.18
CA GLN A 383 -5.90 27.96 14.84
C GLN A 383 -6.86 26.80 14.55
N GLU A 384 -7.16 26.58 13.27
CA GLU A 384 -7.96 25.45 12.82
C GLU A 384 -7.29 24.12 13.20
N ILE A 385 -8.08 23.20 13.77
CA ILE A 385 -7.61 21.88 14.19
C ILE A 385 -8.31 20.80 13.36
N GLY A 386 -7.55 20.13 12.51
CA GLY A 386 -8.03 18.98 11.75
C GLY A 386 -7.90 17.65 12.51
N LEU A 387 -8.75 16.69 12.16
CA LEU A 387 -8.54 15.27 12.49
C LEU A 387 -7.47 14.69 11.57
N LYS A 388 -6.24 14.63 12.08
CA LYS A 388 -5.17 13.94 11.37
C LYS A 388 -5.39 12.44 11.46
N ARG A 389 -5.40 11.76 10.31
CA ARG A 389 -5.44 10.31 10.28
C ARG A 389 -4.14 9.76 10.87
N PRO A 390 -4.21 8.96 11.94
CA PRO A 390 -3.03 8.36 12.50
C PRO A 390 -2.46 7.32 11.52
N SER A 391 -1.16 7.09 11.60
CA SER A 391 -0.44 6.11 10.79
C SER A 391 -0.20 4.85 11.62
N ASP A 392 -0.67 3.71 11.12
CA ASP A 392 -0.50 2.40 11.77
C ASP A 392 0.97 2.04 12.03
N THR A 393 1.87 2.57 11.20
CA THR A 393 3.32 2.35 11.30
C THR A 393 4.02 3.32 12.26
N ARG A 394 3.35 4.40 12.70
CA ARG A 394 3.91 5.45 13.56
C ARG A 394 2.93 5.84 14.65
N TRP A 395 2.94 5.11 15.76
CA TRP A 395 2.04 5.32 16.89
C TRP A 395 2.20 6.68 17.58
N GLY A 396 3.35 7.36 17.40
CA GLY A 396 3.48 8.77 17.81
C GLY A 396 2.44 9.71 17.17
N SER A 397 1.92 9.37 15.98
CA SER A 397 0.86 10.14 15.33
C SER A 397 -0.50 10.02 16.03
N HIS A 398 -0.77 8.90 16.71
CA HIS A 398 -2.02 8.69 17.44
C HIS A 398 -2.17 9.68 18.58
N TYR A 399 -1.08 10.04 19.28
CA TYR A 399 -1.13 11.05 20.33
C TYR A 399 -1.69 12.38 19.81
N GLY A 400 -1.16 12.87 18.68
CA GLY A 400 -1.64 14.10 18.05
C GLY A 400 -3.10 14.01 17.62
N THR A 401 -3.53 12.85 17.09
CA THR A 401 -4.93 12.59 16.76
C THR A 401 -5.82 12.67 18.00
N LEU A 402 -5.46 11.99 19.10
CA LEU A 402 -6.27 11.99 20.33
C LEU A 402 -6.35 13.38 20.98
N VAL A 403 -5.23 14.12 21.01
CA VAL A 403 -5.22 15.50 21.51
C VAL A 403 -6.17 16.38 20.69
N ASN A 404 -6.06 16.33 19.37
CA ASN A 404 -6.95 17.08 18.49
C ASN A 404 -8.41 16.64 18.69
N PHE A 405 -8.65 15.33 18.76
CA PHE A 405 -9.97 14.74 18.93
C PHE A 405 -10.67 15.23 20.19
N ILE A 406 -9.98 15.29 21.34
CA ILE A 406 -10.51 15.86 22.59
C ILE A 406 -10.91 17.33 22.40
N VAL A 407 -10.06 18.13 21.75
CA VAL A 407 -10.32 19.57 21.57
C VAL A 407 -11.55 19.82 20.70
N ILE A 408 -11.72 19.04 19.64
CA ILE A 408 -12.83 19.24 18.69
C ILE A 408 -14.00 18.26 18.90
N PHE A 409 -14.03 17.56 20.03
CA PHE A 409 -14.95 16.45 20.31
C PHE A 409 -16.41 16.77 20.00
N SER A 410 -16.92 17.88 20.55
CA SER A 410 -18.30 18.32 20.32
C SER A 410 -18.60 18.63 18.86
N SER A 411 -17.64 19.19 18.11
CA SER A 411 -17.83 19.45 16.68
C SER A 411 -17.82 18.17 15.86
N VAL A 412 -17.11 17.13 16.31
CA VAL A 412 -17.13 15.80 15.68
C VAL A 412 -18.47 15.12 15.91
N VAL A 413 -19.02 15.15 17.13
CA VAL A 413 -20.36 14.63 17.45
C VAL A 413 -21.41 15.26 16.54
N GLU A 414 -21.44 16.60 16.46
CA GLU A 414 -22.42 17.31 15.62
C GLU A 414 -22.30 16.97 14.12
N VAL A 415 -21.08 16.76 13.60
CA VAL A 415 -20.91 16.33 12.20
C VAL A 415 -21.44 14.90 12.01
N LEU A 416 -21.24 14.01 12.97
CA LEU A 416 -21.78 12.65 12.90
C LEU A 416 -23.31 12.65 12.96
N ASP A 417 -23.91 13.48 13.81
CA ASP A 417 -25.38 13.66 13.88
C ASP A 417 -25.95 14.09 12.51
N GLU A 418 -25.36 15.11 11.89
CA GLU A 418 -25.80 15.56 10.57
C GLU A 418 -25.58 14.51 9.48
N VAL A 419 -24.49 13.73 9.55
CA VAL A 419 -24.25 12.62 8.61
C VAL A 419 -25.31 11.53 8.76
N MET A 420 -25.75 11.26 9.98
CA MET A 420 -26.83 10.31 10.25
C MET A 420 -28.15 10.80 9.64
N GLU A 421 -28.49 12.07 9.82
CA GLU A 421 -29.70 12.70 9.26
C GLU A 421 -29.70 12.73 7.73
N GLU A 422 -28.58 13.11 7.10
CA GLU A 422 -28.45 13.25 5.64
C GLU A 422 -28.37 11.91 4.89
N SER A 423 -28.05 10.81 5.56
CA SER A 423 -27.80 9.54 4.87
C SER A 423 -29.09 8.88 4.35
N SER A 424 -29.07 8.38 3.12
CA SER A 424 -30.19 7.62 2.53
C SER A 424 -30.08 6.10 2.71
N SER A 425 -28.91 5.63 3.18
CA SER A 425 -28.61 4.21 3.40
C SER A 425 -28.81 3.83 4.86
N SER A 426 -29.63 2.81 5.12
CA SER A 426 -29.86 2.24 6.46
C SER A 426 -28.57 1.79 7.13
N ASP A 427 -27.65 1.22 6.36
CA ASP A 427 -26.39 0.66 6.88
C ASP A 427 -25.48 1.79 7.38
N LYS A 428 -25.38 2.89 6.61
CA LYS A 428 -24.61 4.08 7.03
C LYS A 428 -25.22 4.78 8.24
N LYS A 429 -26.56 4.76 8.38
CA LYS A 429 -27.24 5.24 9.60
C LYS A 429 -26.87 4.40 10.80
N GLY A 430 -26.97 3.09 10.68
CA GLY A 430 -26.60 2.14 11.74
C GLY A 430 -25.14 2.31 12.16
N GLU A 431 -24.22 2.35 11.21
CA GLU A 431 -22.78 2.57 11.49
C GLU A 431 -22.53 3.90 12.21
N THR A 432 -23.16 4.99 11.77
CA THR A 432 -22.98 6.32 12.37
C THR A 432 -23.58 6.41 13.77
N GLN A 433 -24.76 5.81 13.98
CA GLN A 433 -25.39 5.71 15.30
C GLN A 433 -24.50 4.96 16.29
N VAL A 434 -23.94 3.81 15.89
CA VAL A 434 -23.02 3.05 16.75
C VAL A 434 -21.81 3.89 17.15
N LEU A 435 -21.25 4.69 16.25
CA LEU A 435 -20.13 5.58 16.58
C LEU A 435 -20.54 6.71 17.55
N LEU A 436 -21.74 7.26 17.40
CA LEU A 436 -22.30 8.25 18.31
C LEU A 436 -22.55 7.67 19.71
N ASP A 437 -23.14 6.49 19.79
CA ASP A 437 -23.37 5.79 21.06
C ASP A 437 -22.06 5.51 21.79
N LEU A 438 -21.03 5.10 21.05
CA LEU A 438 -19.68 4.93 21.59
C LEU A 438 -19.11 6.25 22.12
N MET A 439 -19.21 7.34 21.35
CA MET A 439 -18.72 8.65 21.80
C MET A 439 -19.45 9.17 23.04
N HIS A 440 -20.75 8.87 23.17
CA HIS A 440 -21.54 9.22 24.36
C HIS A 440 -21.39 8.24 25.52
N SER A 441 -20.48 7.27 25.45
CA SER A 441 -20.16 6.38 26.57
C SER A 441 -19.03 6.93 27.45
N PHE A 442 -19.13 6.65 28.75
CA PHE A 442 -18.04 6.96 29.69
C PHE A 442 -16.78 6.16 29.36
N GLU A 443 -16.93 4.89 28.99
CA GLU A 443 -15.84 3.97 28.67
C GLU A 443 -14.96 4.52 27.55
N PHE A 444 -15.57 5.06 26.49
CA PHE A 444 -14.83 5.67 25.40
C PHE A 444 -14.06 6.91 25.86
N CYS A 445 -14.69 7.79 26.65
CA CYS A 445 -14.04 9.00 27.18
C CYS A 445 -12.89 8.65 28.15
N PHE A 446 -13.09 7.63 28.98
CA PHE A 446 -12.07 7.14 29.91
C PHE A 446 -10.85 6.61 29.16
N ILE A 447 -11.03 5.71 28.17
CA ILE A 447 -9.93 5.18 27.37
C ILE A 447 -9.26 6.29 26.55
N LEU A 448 -10.02 7.25 26.00
CA LEU A 448 -9.49 8.40 25.28
C LEU A 448 -8.50 9.21 26.13
N HIS A 449 -8.87 9.56 27.36
CA HIS A 449 -8.01 10.33 28.26
C HIS A 449 -6.84 9.50 28.80
N LEU A 450 -7.06 8.23 29.14
CA LEU A 450 -6.00 7.31 29.58
C LEU A 450 -4.92 7.17 28.49
N MET A 451 -5.34 6.87 27.26
CA MET A 451 -4.42 6.72 26.14
C MET A 451 -3.76 8.05 25.75
N ARG A 452 -4.45 9.19 25.87
CA ARG A 452 -3.84 10.51 25.67
C ARG A 452 -2.72 10.76 26.68
N ASN A 453 -2.91 10.42 27.95
CA ASN A 453 -1.89 10.62 28.98
C ASN A 453 -0.70 9.66 28.79
N LEU A 454 -0.97 8.38 28.55
CA LEU A 454 0.05 7.36 28.34
C LEU A 454 0.88 7.62 27.08
N LEU A 455 0.21 7.90 25.95
CA LEU A 455 0.90 8.25 24.70
C LEU A 455 1.61 9.61 24.80
N GLY A 456 1.16 10.53 25.66
CA GLY A 456 1.83 11.81 25.91
C GLY A 456 3.22 11.61 26.49
N ILE A 457 3.34 10.81 27.56
CA ILE A 457 4.63 10.46 28.18
C ILE A 457 5.57 9.84 27.14
N ILE A 458 5.04 8.93 26.32
CA ILE A 458 5.84 8.17 25.35
C ILE A 458 6.20 9.02 24.12
N ASN A 459 5.34 9.95 23.70
CA ASN A 459 5.59 10.84 22.58
C ASN A 459 6.78 11.78 22.83
N ASP A 460 6.98 12.24 24.06
CA ASP A 460 8.15 13.06 24.42
C ASP A 460 9.45 12.26 24.28
N LEU A 461 9.46 11.01 24.75
CA LEU A 461 10.57 10.08 24.53
C LEU A 461 10.79 9.83 23.04
N SER A 462 9.73 9.55 22.29
CA SER A 462 9.79 9.26 20.85
C SER A 462 10.41 10.41 20.06
N LYS A 463 9.98 11.65 20.30
CA LYS A 463 10.57 12.85 19.68
C LYS A 463 12.04 13.02 20.05
N ALA A 464 12.40 12.79 21.31
CA ALA A 464 13.77 12.94 21.76
C ALA A 464 14.70 11.88 21.15
N LEU A 465 14.24 10.63 21.02
CA LEU A 465 14.96 9.54 20.34
C LEU A 465 15.11 9.73 18.82
N GLN A 466 14.40 10.69 18.22
CA GLN A 466 14.49 10.98 16.77
C GLN A 466 15.35 12.20 16.47
N ARG A 467 15.90 12.88 17.48
CA ARG A 467 16.76 14.06 17.28
C ARG A 467 18.12 13.65 16.68
N LYS A 468 18.64 14.46 15.77
CA LYS A 468 19.94 14.22 15.12
C LYS A 468 21.15 14.37 16.04
N ASP A 469 21.01 15.18 17.09
CA ASP A 469 22.06 15.45 18.08
C ASP A 469 22.01 14.49 19.29
N GLN A 470 21.14 13.47 19.22
CA GLN A 470 20.94 12.54 20.32
C GLN A 470 22.15 11.60 20.46
N ASN A 471 22.63 11.41 21.69
CA ASN A 471 23.66 10.43 22.03
C ASN A 471 23.13 9.31 22.92
N ILE A 472 23.92 8.24 23.06
CA ILE A 472 23.47 7.03 23.76
C ILE A 472 23.08 7.30 25.21
N VAL A 473 23.89 8.09 25.91
CA VAL A 473 23.71 8.31 27.34
C VAL A 473 22.44 9.09 27.60
N ASN A 474 22.20 10.13 26.80
CA ASN A 474 20.96 10.90 26.87
C ASN A 474 19.75 10.02 26.50
N ALA A 475 19.87 9.17 25.48
CA ALA A 475 18.79 8.26 25.09
C ALA A 475 18.41 7.29 26.22
N LEU A 476 19.39 6.66 26.88
CA LEU A 476 19.16 5.77 28.02
C LEU A 476 18.59 6.53 29.23
N ALA A 477 19.07 7.74 29.51
CA ALA A 477 18.52 8.59 30.56
C ALA A 477 17.05 8.94 30.31
N LEU A 478 16.68 9.28 29.07
CA LEU A 478 15.30 9.57 28.71
C LEU A 478 14.39 8.35 28.80
N VAL A 479 14.88 7.15 28.43
CA VAL A 479 14.13 5.90 28.64
C VAL A 479 13.87 5.69 30.13
N LYS A 480 14.87 5.93 30.99
CA LYS A 480 14.70 5.85 32.46
C LYS A 480 13.66 6.85 32.97
N VAL A 481 13.74 8.11 32.54
CA VAL A 481 12.76 9.16 32.90
C VAL A 481 11.34 8.78 32.46
N CYS A 482 11.19 8.20 31.25
CA CYS A 482 9.91 7.70 30.77
C CYS A 482 9.35 6.59 31.67
N LYS A 483 10.19 5.64 32.08
CA LYS A 483 9.79 4.55 33.01
C LYS A 483 9.36 5.10 34.37
N GLU A 484 10.09 6.08 34.90
CA GLU A 484 9.73 6.77 36.15
C GLU A 484 8.41 7.54 36.04
N ARG A 485 8.18 8.23 34.92
CA ARG A 485 6.90 8.92 34.65
C ARG A 485 5.71 7.97 34.59
N LEU A 486 5.89 6.78 34.01
CA LEU A 486 4.85 5.74 34.02
C LEU A 486 4.61 5.17 35.43
N GLN A 487 5.66 5.01 36.25
CA GLN A 487 5.50 4.63 37.67
C GLN A 487 4.72 5.70 38.45
N GLN A 488 5.06 6.98 38.28
CA GLN A 488 4.34 8.08 38.94
C GLN A 488 2.87 8.12 38.53
N MET A 489 2.58 7.93 37.23
CA MET A 489 1.21 7.82 36.74
C MET A 489 0.49 6.64 37.40
N ARG A 490 1.15 5.49 37.55
CA ARG A 490 0.57 4.33 38.24
C ARG A 490 0.27 4.63 39.72
N GLU A 491 1.18 5.25 40.45
CA GLU A 491 1.06 5.41 41.91
C GLU A 491 0.10 6.51 42.34
N GLY A 492 -0.03 7.59 41.56
CA GLY A 492 -0.83 8.76 41.94
C GLY A 492 -1.59 9.42 40.80
N GLY A 493 -1.60 8.84 39.60
CA GLY A 493 -2.25 9.43 38.43
C GLY A 493 -3.75 9.15 38.32
N TRP A 494 -4.29 8.20 39.09
CA TRP A 494 -5.69 7.79 39.00
C TRP A 494 -6.66 8.95 39.30
N ASP A 495 -6.51 9.60 40.45
CA ASP A 495 -7.46 10.62 40.89
C ASP A 495 -7.50 11.81 39.91
N SER A 496 -6.33 12.24 39.44
CA SER A 496 -6.22 13.28 38.42
C SER A 496 -6.90 12.87 37.11
N LEU A 497 -6.67 11.65 36.64
CA LEU A 497 -7.32 11.15 35.42
C LEU A 497 -8.84 11.11 35.59
N PHE A 498 -9.33 10.60 36.73
CA PHE A 498 -10.75 10.46 36.97
C PHE A 498 -11.45 11.82 37.04
N VAL A 499 -10.82 12.83 37.66
CA VAL A 499 -11.31 14.21 37.70
C VAL A 499 -11.37 14.79 36.28
N ASP A 500 -10.31 14.64 35.49
CA ASP A 500 -10.27 15.13 34.11
C ASP A 500 -11.37 14.51 33.24
N VAL A 501 -11.56 13.19 33.32
CA VAL A 501 -12.60 12.46 32.58
C VAL A 501 -13.99 12.88 33.05
N SER A 502 -14.22 12.96 34.36
CA SER A 502 -15.52 13.36 34.90
C SER A 502 -15.89 14.78 34.50
N SER A 503 -14.93 15.70 34.52
CA SER A 503 -15.14 17.08 34.04
C SER A 503 -15.42 17.13 32.55
N PHE A 504 -14.73 16.31 31.75
CA PHE A 504 -14.96 16.20 30.32
C PHE A 504 -16.36 15.65 30.02
N CYS A 505 -16.75 14.55 30.66
CA CYS A 505 -18.07 13.96 30.52
C CYS A 505 -19.18 14.94 30.94
N GLY A 506 -19.01 15.64 32.07
CA GLY A 506 -19.97 16.66 32.52
C GLY A 506 -20.13 17.82 31.53
N LYS A 507 -19.05 18.26 30.87
CA LYS A 507 -19.11 19.28 29.81
C LYS A 507 -19.86 18.81 28.57
N HIS A 508 -19.86 17.51 28.31
CA HIS A 508 -20.47 16.90 27.13
C HIS A 508 -21.80 16.19 27.42
N GLY A 509 -22.35 16.30 28.64
CA GLY A 509 -23.61 15.67 29.01
C GLY A 509 -23.55 14.14 29.04
N ILE A 510 -22.37 13.56 29.29
CA ILE A 510 -22.15 12.12 29.37
C ILE A 510 -22.23 11.68 30.84
N ASP A 511 -23.01 10.63 31.10
CA ASP A 511 -23.21 10.10 32.44
C ASP A 511 -21.92 9.50 33.02
N VAL A 512 -21.61 9.84 34.26
CA VAL A 512 -20.45 9.30 34.98
C VAL A 512 -20.90 8.12 35.85
N PRO A 513 -20.24 6.96 35.76
CA PRO A 513 -20.69 5.74 36.41
C PRO A 513 -20.53 5.77 37.95
N GLN A 514 -21.36 4.95 38.60
CA GLN A 514 -21.41 4.79 40.06
C GLN A 514 -20.13 4.15 40.64
N MET A 515 -19.95 4.24 41.97
CA MET A 515 -18.70 3.85 42.65
C MET A 515 -18.19 2.43 42.35
N GLU A 516 -19.07 1.42 42.21
CA GLU A 516 -18.67 0.03 41.97
C GLU A 516 -17.98 -0.15 40.60
N ALA A 517 -18.49 0.53 39.57
CA ALA A 517 -17.86 0.56 38.27
C ALA A 517 -16.48 1.24 38.31
N LYS A 518 -16.23 2.18 39.25
CA LYS A 518 -14.92 2.84 39.38
C LYS A 518 -13.80 1.86 39.73
N PHE A 519 -14.08 0.79 40.47
CA PHE A 519 -13.07 -0.22 40.80
C PHE A 519 -12.59 -0.98 39.56
N ASN A 520 -13.49 -1.34 38.64
CA ASN A 520 -13.12 -2.00 37.39
C ASN A 520 -12.26 -1.09 36.51
N HIS A 521 -12.58 0.21 36.46
CA HIS A 521 -11.78 1.20 35.72
C HIS A 521 -10.41 1.44 36.35
N LEU A 522 -10.32 1.39 37.69
CA LEU A 522 -9.06 1.48 38.42
C LEU A 522 -8.16 0.26 38.15
N GLU A 523 -8.73 -0.94 38.15
CA GLU A 523 -8.01 -2.16 37.79
C GLU A 523 -7.52 -2.12 36.34
N PHE A 524 -8.37 -1.67 35.41
CA PHE A 524 -8.00 -1.48 34.02
C PHE A 524 -6.86 -0.45 33.86
N PHE A 525 -6.93 0.66 34.59
CA PHE A 525 -5.89 1.68 34.63
C PHE A 525 -4.54 1.10 35.03
N TYR A 526 -4.47 0.35 36.13
CA TYR A 526 -3.25 -0.31 36.57
C TYR A 526 -2.76 -1.35 35.55
N GLY A 527 -3.66 -2.21 35.05
CA GLY A 527 -3.33 -3.25 34.08
C GLY A 527 -2.74 -2.69 32.78
N CYS A 528 -3.28 -1.57 32.29
CA CYS A 528 -2.76 -0.89 31.09
C CYS A 528 -1.34 -0.36 31.30
N ILE A 529 -1.10 0.34 32.42
CA ILE A 529 0.22 0.92 32.71
C ILE A 529 1.24 -0.19 32.98
N ASP A 530 0.87 -1.22 33.73
CA ASP A 530 1.75 -2.34 34.07
C ASP A 530 2.16 -3.12 32.82
N LYS A 531 1.22 -3.42 31.92
CA LYS A 531 1.55 -4.02 30.61
C LYS A 531 2.50 -3.14 29.80
N GLN A 532 2.25 -1.83 29.75
CA GLN A 532 3.12 -0.90 29.02
C GLN A 532 4.54 -0.88 29.59
N ARG A 533 4.68 -0.95 30.90
CA ARG A 533 5.97 -0.96 31.58
C ARG A 533 6.73 -2.26 31.38
N VAL A 534 6.05 -3.40 31.55
CA VAL A 534 6.64 -4.72 31.29
C VAL A 534 7.15 -4.79 29.85
N GLU A 535 6.37 -4.31 28.89
CA GLU A 535 6.79 -4.33 27.49
C GLU A 535 7.95 -3.37 27.21
N LEU A 536 7.98 -2.19 27.84
CA LEU A 536 9.15 -1.31 27.79
C LEU A 536 10.38 -1.93 28.45
N ASP A 537 10.22 -2.68 29.54
CA ASP A 537 11.32 -3.39 30.17
C ASP A 537 11.83 -4.50 29.26
N ASN A 538 10.96 -5.33 28.69
CA ASN A 538 11.32 -6.40 27.74
C ASN A 538 12.07 -5.87 26.50
N ARG A 539 11.60 -4.75 25.92
CA ARG A 539 12.16 -4.18 24.68
C ARG A 539 13.47 -3.43 24.88
N PHE A 540 13.67 -2.90 26.09
CA PHE A 540 14.88 -2.18 26.49
C PHE A 540 15.71 -2.97 27.54
N ASP A 541 15.58 -4.31 27.58
CA ASP A 541 16.25 -5.16 28.57
C ASP A 541 17.78 -5.28 28.36
N LYS A 542 18.46 -5.80 29.40
CA LYS A 542 19.89 -5.80 29.71
C LYS A 542 20.83 -6.17 28.58
N VAL A 543 20.51 -7.05 27.63
CA VAL A 543 21.54 -7.59 26.73
C VAL A 543 21.99 -6.58 25.66
N ASN A 544 21.06 -5.84 25.05
CA ASN A 544 21.43 -4.75 24.11
C ASN A 544 21.75 -3.45 24.85
N THR A 545 21.21 -3.26 26.05
CA THR A 545 21.57 -2.13 26.90
C THR A 545 22.91 -2.31 27.58
N GLU A 546 23.44 -3.53 27.79
CA GLU A 546 24.72 -3.75 28.47
C GLU A 546 25.86 -3.08 27.71
N LEU A 547 25.98 -3.34 26.40
CA LEU A 547 26.96 -2.68 25.54
C LEU A 547 26.87 -1.15 25.67
N LEU A 548 25.65 -0.62 25.61
CA LEU A 548 25.38 0.81 25.62
C LEU A 548 25.57 1.46 27.01
N LEU A 549 25.28 0.72 28.08
CA LEU A 549 25.54 1.08 29.47
C LEU A 549 27.04 1.11 29.74
N CYS A 550 27.79 0.16 29.18
CA CYS A 550 29.23 0.15 29.26
C CYS A 550 29.83 1.36 28.54
N MET A 551 29.36 1.68 27.34
CA MET A 551 29.76 2.91 26.62
C MET A 551 29.42 4.20 27.39
N ALA A 552 28.27 4.22 28.08
CA ALA A 552 27.86 5.38 28.86
C ALA A 552 28.83 5.72 30.00
N CYS A 553 29.65 4.76 30.45
CA CYS A 553 30.67 4.96 31.48
C CYS A 553 31.84 5.83 31.01
N LEU A 554 32.00 6.05 29.70
CA LEU A 554 32.98 6.98 29.13
C LEU A 554 32.51 8.44 29.12
N ASN A 555 31.27 8.74 29.51
CA ASN A 555 30.75 10.09 29.44
C ASN A 555 31.41 11.00 30.49
N PRO A 556 32.03 12.13 30.08
CA PRO A 556 32.68 13.05 31.02
C PRO A 556 31.71 13.86 31.89
N ASN A 557 30.40 13.85 31.58
CA ASN A 557 29.40 14.62 32.32
C ASN A 557 29.50 14.44 33.84
N ASN A 558 29.26 15.52 34.58
CA ASN A 558 29.33 15.56 36.05
C ASN A 558 30.66 15.00 36.59
N SER A 559 31.77 15.39 35.95
CA SER A 559 33.11 14.96 36.34
C SER A 559 33.25 13.43 36.36
N PHE A 560 32.85 12.78 35.26
CA PHE A 560 32.93 11.32 35.09
C PHE A 560 32.17 10.54 36.17
N SER A 561 30.99 11.02 36.60
CA SER A 561 30.20 10.38 37.65
C SER A 561 29.74 8.95 37.29
N ALA A 562 29.62 8.65 35.99
CA ALA A 562 29.21 7.34 35.48
C ALA A 562 30.38 6.38 35.25
N PHE A 563 31.62 6.79 35.49
CA PHE A 563 32.82 6.00 35.18
C PHE A 563 32.89 4.74 36.05
N ASP A 564 33.04 3.60 35.39
CA ASP A 564 33.01 2.26 36.00
C ASP A 564 33.99 1.36 35.23
N VAL A 565 35.04 0.90 35.92
CA VAL A 565 36.13 0.13 35.31
C VAL A 565 35.65 -1.24 34.84
N GLU A 566 34.82 -1.94 35.61
CA GLU A 566 34.35 -3.28 35.26
C GLU A 566 33.48 -3.24 34.01
N LYS A 567 32.60 -2.24 33.91
CA LYS A 567 31.77 -2.05 32.71
C LYS A 567 32.63 -1.71 31.48
N LEU A 568 33.71 -0.95 31.63
CA LEU A 568 34.60 -0.63 30.51
C LEU A 568 35.49 -1.81 30.09
N ILE A 569 35.84 -2.70 31.00
CA ILE A 569 36.47 -3.98 30.66
C ILE A 569 35.47 -4.85 29.90
N ARG A 570 34.23 -4.93 30.39
CA ARG A 570 33.13 -5.62 29.70
C ARG A 570 32.89 -5.08 28.30
N LEU A 571 33.03 -3.77 28.08
CA LEU A 571 32.98 -3.16 26.74
C LEU A 571 34.04 -3.73 25.80
N ALA A 572 35.27 -3.93 26.29
CA ALA A 572 36.36 -4.50 25.49
C ALA A 572 36.09 -5.97 25.11
N GLU A 573 35.41 -6.73 25.96
CA GLU A 573 35.06 -8.13 25.69
C GLU A 573 34.07 -8.29 24.53
N PHE A 574 33.24 -7.28 24.26
CA PHE A 574 32.36 -7.27 23.08
C PHE A 574 33.13 -7.16 21.75
N TYR A 575 34.40 -6.73 21.79
CA TYR A 575 35.24 -6.50 20.62
C TYR A 575 36.54 -7.32 20.68
N PRO A 576 36.46 -8.66 20.63
CA PRO A 576 37.64 -9.53 20.78
C PRO A 576 38.68 -9.35 19.66
N ASP A 577 38.28 -8.88 18.48
CA ASP A 577 39.19 -8.60 17.37
C ASP A 577 39.92 -7.25 17.53
N ASP A 578 39.40 -6.34 18.36
CA ASP A 578 40.01 -5.03 18.63
C ASP A 578 40.77 -4.98 19.95
N PHE A 579 40.61 -5.97 20.82
CA PHE A 579 41.34 -6.10 22.08
C PHE A 579 41.84 -7.53 22.28
N SER A 580 43.15 -7.70 22.16
CA SER A 580 43.79 -8.99 22.47
C SER A 580 43.58 -9.36 23.94
N GLU A 581 43.80 -10.63 24.27
CA GLU A 581 43.73 -11.09 25.66
C GLU A 581 44.75 -10.34 26.54
N GLN A 582 45.96 -10.11 26.03
CA GLN A 582 46.99 -9.33 26.73
C GLN A 582 46.58 -7.86 26.89
N GLU A 583 46.03 -7.22 25.84
CA GLU A 583 45.55 -5.84 25.94
C GLU A 583 44.42 -5.69 26.96
N ARG A 584 43.53 -6.68 27.08
CA ARG A 584 42.47 -6.69 28.12
C ARG A 584 43.03 -6.78 29.53
N MET A 585 44.11 -7.53 29.75
CA MET A 585 44.79 -7.58 31.05
C MET A 585 45.43 -6.24 31.43
N VAL A 586 45.98 -5.51 30.45
CA VAL A 586 46.63 -4.20 30.69
C VAL A 586 45.61 -3.06 30.78
N LEU A 587 44.48 -3.17 30.06
CA LEU A 587 43.43 -2.15 30.00
C LEU A 587 42.93 -1.74 31.38
N ARG A 588 42.80 -2.69 32.32
CA ARG A 588 42.37 -2.41 33.70
C ARG A 588 43.24 -1.35 34.37
N ASN A 589 44.55 -1.55 34.38
CA ASN A 589 45.50 -0.61 34.99
C ASN A 589 45.47 0.75 34.29
N GLN A 590 45.31 0.75 32.97
CA GLN A 590 45.20 1.98 32.18
C GLN A 590 43.90 2.74 32.49
N LEU A 591 42.76 2.05 32.66
CA LEU A 591 41.47 2.62 33.02
C LEU A 591 41.49 3.23 34.43
N GLU A 592 42.07 2.54 35.42
CA GLU A 592 42.19 3.05 36.78
C GLU A 592 43.01 4.34 36.82
N THR A 593 44.16 4.35 36.13
CA THR A 593 45.02 5.53 36.01
C THR A 593 44.31 6.67 35.27
N TYR A 594 43.65 6.36 34.15
CA TYR A 594 42.87 7.32 33.36
C TYR A 594 41.75 7.95 34.19
N GLY A 595 40.99 7.16 34.95
CA GLY A 595 39.86 7.64 35.74
C GLY A 595 40.28 8.65 36.81
N ILE A 596 41.45 8.46 37.42
CA ILE A 596 42.04 9.41 38.36
C ILE A 596 42.48 10.68 37.63
N ASP A 597 43.31 10.55 36.59
CA ASP A 597 43.86 11.70 35.84
C ASP A 597 42.75 12.60 35.26
N MET A 598 41.73 12.01 34.63
CA MET A 598 40.65 12.79 34.03
C MET A 598 39.75 13.49 35.05
N LYS A 599 39.51 12.89 36.23
CA LYS A 599 38.67 13.49 37.27
C LYS A 599 39.32 14.71 37.92
N TYR A 600 40.64 14.68 38.12
CA TYR A 600 41.39 15.77 38.73
C TYR A 600 41.91 16.81 37.72
N ASN A 601 41.75 16.56 36.42
CA ASN A 601 42.09 17.52 35.38
C ASN A 601 40.91 18.45 35.07
N ASN A 602 41.02 19.71 35.49
CA ASN A 602 40.00 20.75 35.28
C ASN A 602 39.54 20.88 33.82
N THR A 603 40.42 20.60 32.85
CA THR A 603 40.08 20.66 31.42
C THR A 603 39.07 19.57 31.03
N PHE A 604 39.22 18.37 31.59
CA PHE A 604 38.39 17.22 31.29
C PHE A 604 37.13 17.16 32.15
N ALA A 605 37.20 17.62 33.41
CA ALA A 605 36.09 17.62 34.35
C ALA A 605 34.87 18.44 33.90
N THR A 606 35.06 19.42 33.01
CA THR A 606 34.00 20.30 32.48
C THR A 606 33.43 19.84 31.13
N LEU A 607 33.98 18.78 30.52
CA LEU A 607 33.57 18.33 29.19
C LEU A 607 32.16 17.74 29.20
N LYS A 608 31.47 17.86 28.07
CA LYS A 608 30.13 17.30 27.87
C LYS A 608 30.11 16.37 26.67
N GLY A 609 29.76 15.10 26.93
CA GLY A 609 29.62 14.07 25.90
C GLY A 609 30.94 13.50 25.36
N ILE A 610 30.84 12.34 24.73
CA ILE A 610 31.98 11.52 24.31
C ILE A 610 32.75 12.15 23.13
N SER A 611 32.07 12.92 22.27
CA SER A 611 32.73 13.60 21.14
C SER A 611 33.72 14.67 21.60
N SER A 612 33.35 15.50 22.58
CA SER A 612 34.27 16.52 23.12
C SER A 612 35.42 15.89 23.91
N LEU A 613 35.15 14.78 24.61
CA LEU A 613 36.19 13.96 25.25
C LEU A 613 37.23 13.47 24.25
N ALA A 614 36.78 12.85 23.14
CA ALA A 614 37.68 12.31 22.14
C ALA A 614 38.59 13.38 21.51
N THR A 615 38.01 14.53 21.13
CA THR A 615 38.77 15.65 20.57
C THR A 615 39.80 16.17 21.58
N THR A 616 39.40 16.40 22.84
CA THR A 616 40.29 16.92 23.88
C THR A 616 41.41 15.94 24.23
N MET A 617 41.15 14.63 24.18
CA MET A 617 42.19 13.62 24.38
C MET A 617 43.30 13.71 23.32
N VAL A 618 42.96 14.00 22.06
CA VAL A 618 43.94 14.19 20.99
C VAL A 618 44.71 15.50 21.18
N GLU A 619 44.01 16.60 21.41
CA GLU A 619 44.62 17.93 21.60
C GLU A 619 45.62 17.96 22.76
N ARG A 620 45.37 17.17 23.81
CA ARG A 620 46.23 17.09 25.00
C ARG A 620 47.21 15.93 24.97
N GLY A 621 47.29 15.17 23.87
CA GLY A 621 48.17 13.99 23.73
C GLY A 621 47.80 12.80 24.62
N LYS A 622 46.66 12.86 25.31
CA LYS A 622 46.16 11.80 26.20
C LYS A 622 45.71 10.56 25.44
N ASN A 623 45.41 10.68 24.15
CA ASN A 623 45.16 9.56 23.25
C ASN A 623 46.38 8.64 23.06
N ILE A 624 47.60 9.14 23.29
CA ILE A 624 48.84 8.35 23.23
C ILE A 624 49.11 7.72 24.60
N THR A 625 48.92 8.48 25.68
CA THR A 625 49.11 8.01 27.06
C THR A 625 48.11 6.91 27.44
N TYR A 626 46.87 7.04 26.99
CA TYR A 626 45.76 6.12 27.29
C TYR A 626 45.21 5.53 25.99
N ASP A 627 46.07 4.85 25.23
CA ASP A 627 45.76 4.35 23.89
C ASP A 627 44.63 3.31 23.85
N LEU A 628 44.55 2.39 24.83
CA LEU A 628 43.49 1.39 24.94
C LEU A 628 42.17 2.03 25.37
N VAL A 629 42.20 3.00 26.30
CA VAL A 629 41.01 3.78 26.66
C VAL A 629 40.50 4.60 25.49
N TYR A 630 41.42 5.24 24.74
CA TYR A 630 41.06 5.98 23.53
C TYR A 630 40.48 5.07 22.45
N ARG A 631 40.90 3.79 22.38
CA ARG A 631 40.28 2.78 21.52
C ARG A 631 38.81 2.52 21.90
N LEU A 632 38.49 2.38 23.20
CA LEU A 632 37.10 2.27 23.67
C LEU A 632 36.25 3.50 23.32
N ILE A 633 36.84 4.70 23.42
CA ILE A 633 36.18 5.95 23.05
C ILE A 633 35.86 5.99 21.55
N LYS A 634 36.82 5.59 20.69
CA LYS A 634 36.57 5.47 19.25
C LYS A 634 35.45 4.49 18.93
N LEU A 635 35.44 3.32 19.56
CA LEU A 635 34.37 2.31 19.38
C LEU A 635 32.99 2.88 19.77
N SER A 636 32.94 3.66 20.85
CA SER A 636 31.71 4.30 21.32
C SER A 636 31.19 5.40 20.39
N LEU A 637 32.07 6.06 19.63
CA LEU A 637 31.70 7.08 18.65
C LEU A 637 31.15 6.50 17.35
N ILE A 638 31.59 5.29 16.98
CA ILE A 638 31.21 4.65 15.71
C ILE A 638 30.03 3.69 15.85
N LEU A 639 29.59 3.37 17.07
CA LEU A 639 28.39 2.57 17.28
C LEU A 639 27.13 3.45 17.10
N PRO A 640 26.27 3.14 16.11
CA PRO A 640 25.08 3.94 15.87
C PRO A 640 24.02 3.69 16.95
N VAL A 641 23.69 4.73 17.71
CA VAL A 641 22.40 4.83 18.39
C VAL A 641 21.44 5.34 17.34
N SER A 642 20.79 4.43 16.62
CA SER A 642 20.01 4.83 15.44
C SER A 642 18.86 5.77 15.85
N THR A 643 19.06 7.07 15.64
CA THR A 643 17.97 8.01 15.46
C THR A 643 17.63 7.98 13.97
N ALA A 644 16.73 7.09 13.59
CA ALA A 644 16.37 6.92 12.18
C ALA A 644 15.71 8.21 11.66
N THR A 645 16.42 8.99 10.83
CA THR A 645 15.85 10.15 10.11
C THR A 645 15.54 9.83 8.64
N VAL A 646 15.20 8.58 8.30
CA VAL A 646 14.89 8.23 6.90
C VAL A 646 13.42 7.84 6.75
N GLU A 647 12.53 8.83 6.91
CA GLU A 647 11.09 8.68 6.70
C GLU A 647 10.61 9.09 5.29
N ARG A 648 11.50 9.55 4.40
CA ARG A 648 11.07 10.22 3.15
C ARG A 648 10.93 9.32 1.93
N SER A 649 11.76 8.30 1.73
CA SER A 649 11.82 7.60 0.43
C SER A 649 10.60 6.70 0.18
N PHE A 650 10.21 5.86 1.16
CA PHE A 650 9.09 4.92 0.99
C PHE A 650 7.71 5.60 1.00
N SER A 651 7.58 6.78 1.63
CA SER A 651 6.34 7.57 1.59
C SER A 651 6.01 8.07 0.17
N VAL A 652 7.02 8.30 -0.67
CA VAL A 652 6.83 8.75 -2.06
C VAL A 652 6.23 7.63 -2.92
N MET A 653 6.67 6.38 -2.74
CA MET A 653 6.05 5.22 -3.40
C MET A 653 4.58 5.03 -2.99
N ASN A 654 4.22 5.36 -1.76
CA ASN A 654 2.84 5.27 -1.29
C ASN A 654 1.96 6.40 -1.86
N ILE A 655 2.55 7.58 -2.15
CA ILE A 655 1.90 8.65 -2.91
C ILE A 655 1.61 8.17 -4.34
N VAL A 656 2.59 7.53 -4.97
CA VAL A 656 2.44 6.95 -6.32
C VAL A 656 1.39 5.83 -6.36
N LYS A 657 1.29 4.98 -5.32
CA LYS A 657 0.35 3.85 -5.29
C LYS A 657 -1.08 4.20 -4.87
N ASN A 658 -1.27 5.13 -3.93
CA ASN A 658 -2.55 5.25 -3.19
C ASN A 658 -3.15 6.65 -3.15
N ARG A 659 -2.44 7.69 -3.60
CA ARG A 659 -2.96 9.07 -3.62
C ARG A 659 -2.56 9.76 -4.91
N LEU A 660 -3.37 9.57 -5.94
CA LEU A 660 -3.48 10.58 -6.99
C LEU A 660 -3.99 11.85 -6.32
N ARG A 661 -3.09 12.83 -6.15
CA ARG A 661 -3.43 14.19 -5.73
C ARG A 661 -4.22 14.79 -6.87
N ASN A 662 -5.54 14.65 -6.80
CA ASN A 662 -6.38 14.92 -7.95
C ASN A 662 -6.60 16.42 -8.10
N GLN A 663 -6.68 17.19 -7.01
CA GLN A 663 -6.95 18.63 -7.06
C GLN A 663 -5.97 19.45 -6.21
N MET A 664 -5.71 20.69 -6.62
CA MET A 664 -4.84 21.62 -5.88
C MET A 664 -5.33 21.89 -4.44
N GLY A 665 -6.63 21.72 -4.14
CA GLY A 665 -7.17 21.82 -2.78
C GLY A 665 -6.84 20.64 -1.85
N ASP A 666 -6.12 19.62 -2.36
CA ASP A 666 -5.57 18.50 -1.59
C ASP A 666 -4.14 18.76 -1.05
N GLU A 667 -3.55 19.92 -1.36
CA GLU A 667 -2.32 20.44 -0.75
C GLU A 667 -2.55 20.88 0.70
#